data_AF-Q7Q368-F1
#
_entry.id   AF-Q7Q368-F1
#
_cell.length_a   1.000
_cell.length_b   1.000
_cell.length_c   1.000
_cell.angle_alpha   90.00
_cell.angle_beta   90.00
_cell.angle_gamma   90.00
#
_symmetry.space_group_name_H-M   'P 1'
#
loop_
_entity.id
_entity.type
_entity.pdbx_description
1 polymer ?
#
loop_
_entity_poly.entity_id
_entity_poly.type
_entity_poly.pdbx_seq_one_letter_code
_entity_poly.pdbx_strand_id
1 'polypeptide(L)'
;MPKHHTPHSPVHHHHHVSIVASVMYLTDQLLMLLFHSQPPPPSCNDHLAHSIDLATTLRSELAASTYKRDRLMAELSDVKSSLCSKESECESLRAQSARQTSLIGSLQQRLAAAEQREKTLHSRSETVMHTLHRDKSHLEDKIKELSGKLHRLQCELTKEEGLRDQARCQLQDLVRRLCLLLGVDVCDGAHLTPECVLAKTGETVSEVQRLRAKLAGTCENLSSTESELLSTKAAASAEKTRLHTQIEGLQSLAQSLEGRCRQAERDLQVTRDRLAECEVTGDKLREELRGFESRCCRLQNSYDRLQTERLQFLRTIATIVGVSEPCENNLRDKIRDLTNHSQALHDQVSQLREQHHQEAAKHREHQEASACRLKGEEQHRMNLEDRLEKACHELQHFRSEHTTLSEYLLRLARALCWSECTEPPAPGSDTTILSETLLERAERLANHHEHHIHGTGDKAINHNHHHHHHTSLSHSASKIRRERSCTDLPLKESSTLYHMQRKVRVLKEQIQRRDLHLELLRRKIALLEDNARGKATLQTERDEAMHKARKNSKQAERTTQQLAEVKAQLAEVKHQLTEASEYKITALERARKCDELQARLCDLETERERLVGQLASYKSRARSAVETSHDRRVRDEHAMSHLREELSRVKLQLADTNHRLSQLQVFRTSVAKLLHVSDCADSEILQKLQSVCSDHGHHHRHHRHHSASNLSNRRYDSSPPSGEAHVRPRGPRETEPTPRSQ
;
A
#
# COMPACT_ATOMS: atom_id res chain seq x y z
N MET A 1 -92.53 87.52 -46.29
CA MET A 1 -93.97 87.62 -46.63
C MET A 1 -94.36 89.10 -46.76
N PRO A 2 -95.35 89.47 -47.59
CA PRO A 2 -95.12 90.55 -48.58
C PRO A 2 -96.24 91.60 -48.74
N LYS A 3 -96.08 92.47 -49.75
CA LYS A 3 -97.05 93.40 -50.39
C LYS A 3 -97.21 94.77 -49.69
N HIS A 4 -96.78 95.86 -50.33
CA HIS A 4 -97.52 96.77 -51.26
C HIS A 4 -98.53 97.70 -50.55
N HIS A 5 -98.35 99.02 -50.67
CA HIS A 5 -99.03 99.79 -51.73
C HIS A 5 -98.60 101.27 -51.81
N THR A 6 -98.32 101.72 -53.04
CA THR A 6 -98.62 103.08 -53.57
C THR A 6 -100.07 103.03 -54.16
N PRO A 7 -100.74 104.12 -54.65
CA PRO A 7 -100.18 105.37 -55.21
C PRO A 7 -101.04 106.66 -55.04
N HIS A 8 -100.70 107.69 -55.83
CA HIS A 8 -101.53 108.77 -56.43
C HIS A 8 -101.54 110.22 -55.89
N SER A 9 -101.21 111.10 -56.85
CA SER A 9 -101.54 112.54 -57.06
C SER A 9 -103.03 112.69 -57.52
N PRO A 10 -103.64 113.85 -57.92
CA PRO A 10 -103.02 115.12 -58.37
C PRO A 10 -103.73 116.48 -58.07
N VAL A 11 -103.01 117.55 -58.43
CA VAL A 11 -103.40 118.83 -59.10
C VAL A 11 -104.90 119.12 -59.37
N HIS A 12 -105.37 120.33 -59.02
CA HIS A 12 -106.00 121.35 -59.93
C HIS A 12 -106.23 122.69 -59.15
N HIS A 13 -105.93 123.88 -59.68
CA HIS A 13 -106.77 124.82 -60.48
C HIS A 13 -108.03 125.36 -59.76
N HIS A 14 -108.52 126.60 -59.98
CA HIS A 14 -108.00 127.86 -60.57
C HIS A 14 -109.06 128.98 -60.35
N HIS A 15 -108.89 130.17 -60.96
CA HIS A 15 -109.96 131.15 -61.27
C HIS A 15 -110.67 131.91 -60.11
N HIS A 16 -111.42 133.00 -60.34
CA HIS A 16 -111.31 134.19 -61.24
C HIS A 16 -112.45 135.19 -60.90
N VAL A 17 -112.48 136.38 -61.54
CA VAL A 17 -113.64 137.34 -61.62
C VAL A 17 -114.06 137.98 -60.27
N SER A 18 -114.07 139.30 -60.04
CA SER A 18 -114.41 140.52 -60.81
C SER A 18 -115.90 140.95 -60.73
N ILE A 19 -116.14 142.07 -60.02
CA ILE A 19 -117.35 142.92 -60.03
C ILE A 19 -116.80 144.36 -60.02
N VAL A 20 -116.88 145.16 -61.09
CA VAL A 20 -118.05 145.88 -61.65
C VAL A 20 -118.43 147.11 -60.78
N ALA A 21 -118.60 148.33 -61.31
CA ALA A 21 -118.25 148.89 -62.64
C ALA A 21 -118.26 150.44 -62.61
N SER A 22 -117.91 151.03 -63.77
CA SER A 22 -117.80 152.47 -64.07
C SER A 22 -119.09 153.30 -63.94
N VAL A 23 -118.95 154.51 -63.36
CA VAL A 23 -119.65 155.77 -63.70
C VAL A 23 -118.64 156.89 -63.35
N MET A 24 -118.03 157.72 -64.22
CA MET A 24 -118.28 158.23 -65.58
C MET A 24 -119.23 159.44 -65.66
N TYR A 25 -119.01 160.32 -66.65
CA TYR A 25 -119.70 161.61 -66.94
C TYR A 25 -119.28 162.77 -66.02
N LEU A 26 -118.69 163.86 -66.59
CA LEU A 26 -119.30 165.08 -67.17
C LEU A 26 -119.97 165.96 -66.08
N THR A 27 -119.94 167.30 -66.09
CA THR A 27 -119.64 168.33 -67.12
C THR A 27 -118.99 169.51 -66.36
N ASP A 28 -118.03 170.31 -66.84
CA ASP A 28 -117.97 171.20 -68.02
C ASP A 28 -119.10 172.27 -68.11
N GLN A 29 -118.74 173.46 -68.60
CA GLN A 29 -119.59 174.56 -69.08
C GLN A 29 -120.59 175.30 -68.16
N LEU A 30 -120.34 176.62 -68.02
CA LEU A 30 -121.32 177.74 -68.10
C LEU A 30 -122.36 177.88 -66.95
N LEU A 31 -123.01 179.03 -66.68
CA LEU A 31 -123.12 180.35 -67.34
C LEU A 31 -123.42 181.48 -66.31
N MET A 32 -123.34 182.76 -66.70
CA MET A 32 -123.83 183.98 -65.99
C MET A 32 -123.19 184.30 -64.61
N LEU A 33 -122.48 185.41 -64.36
CA LEU A 33 -122.22 186.67 -65.08
C LEU A 33 -123.38 187.71 -65.13
N LEU A 34 -122.99 189.00 -65.09
CA LEU A 34 -123.80 190.26 -65.09
C LEU A 34 -124.49 190.58 -63.74
N PHE A 35 -124.68 191.84 -63.31
CA PHE A 35 -124.40 193.18 -63.91
C PHE A 35 -123.43 193.99 -63.00
N HIS A 36 -122.48 194.84 -63.45
CA HIS A 36 -122.33 195.84 -64.52
C HIS A 36 -122.52 197.31 -64.09
N SER A 37 -121.84 198.25 -64.76
CA SER A 37 -121.90 199.70 -64.49
C SER A 37 -121.63 200.54 -65.75
N GLN A 38 -122.22 201.76 -65.77
CA GLN A 38 -122.19 202.83 -66.81
C GLN A 38 -123.21 202.70 -67.99
N PRO A 39 -123.72 203.81 -68.57
CA PRO A 39 -124.11 205.14 -68.03
C PRO A 39 -125.45 205.67 -68.70
N PRO A 40 -125.83 206.98 -68.84
CA PRO A 40 -125.48 208.22 -68.12
C PRO A 40 -126.68 208.98 -67.39
N PRO A 41 -127.54 209.91 -67.94
CA PRO A 41 -128.24 210.95 -67.13
C PRO A 41 -129.74 211.24 -67.54
N PRO A 42 -130.39 212.40 -67.22
CA PRO A 42 -130.24 213.35 -66.11
C PRO A 42 -131.49 213.49 -65.18
N SER A 43 -131.30 214.17 -64.02
CA SER A 43 -132.34 214.60 -63.04
C SER A 43 -132.97 213.48 -62.17
N CYS A 44 -133.73 213.73 -61.08
CA CYS A 44 -134.24 214.99 -60.49
C CYS A 44 -134.18 214.98 -58.93
N ASN A 45 -134.98 215.83 -58.25
CA ASN A 45 -134.92 216.09 -56.79
C ASN A 45 -135.67 215.09 -55.87
N ASP A 46 -135.17 215.00 -54.62
CA ASP A 46 -135.81 214.59 -53.35
C ASP A 46 -136.49 213.19 -53.20
N HIS A 47 -135.87 212.26 -52.44
CA HIS A 47 -136.56 211.18 -51.66
C HIS A 47 -135.69 210.27 -50.73
N LEU A 48 -134.41 210.58 -50.48
CA LEU A 48 -133.33 209.61 -50.21
C LEU A 48 -133.40 208.64 -48.99
N ALA A 49 -134.15 208.92 -47.91
CA ALA A 49 -133.77 208.46 -46.56
C ALA A 49 -133.87 206.96 -46.22
N HIS A 50 -134.70 206.15 -46.89
CA HIS A 50 -135.22 204.90 -46.30
C HIS A 50 -134.43 203.61 -46.60
N SER A 51 -133.39 203.65 -47.44
CA SER A 51 -132.73 202.44 -47.98
C SER A 51 -131.56 201.89 -47.12
N ILE A 52 -131.11 202.62 -46.10
CA ILE A 52 -129.82 202.37 -45.44
C ILE A 52 -129.90 201.26 -44.38
N ASP A 53 -130.94 201.23 -43.54
CA ASP A 53 -131.02 200.33 -42.38
C ASP A 53 -131.17 198.83 -42.73
N LEU A 54 -131.73 198.50 -43.91
CA LEU A 54 -131.86 197.10 -44.31
C LEU A 54 -130.51 196.46 -44.68
N ALA A 55 -129.55 197.29 -45.14
CA ALA A 55 -128.27 196.84 -45.69
C ALA A 55 -127.20 196.54 -44.61
N THR A 56 -127.44 196.88 -43.34
CA THR A 56 -126.55 196.58 -42.20
C THR A 56 -126.89 195.24 -41.56
N THR A 57 -128.17 194.97 -41.30
CA THR A 57 -128.66 193.73 -40.65
C THR A 57 -128.23 192.47 -41.41
N LEU A 58 -128.39 192.45 -42.73
CA LEU A 58 -128.00 191.30 -43.56
C LEU A 58 -126.48 191.02 -43.54
N ARG A 59 -125.63 192.00 -43.21
CA ARG A 59 -124.18 191.81 -43.09
C ARG A 59 -123.79 191.14 -41.77
N SER A 60 -124.52 191.39 -40.69
CA SER A 60 -124.21 190.78 -39.38
C SER A 60 -124.59 189.30 -39.34
N GLU A 61 -125.75 188.93 -39.90
CA GLU A 61 -126.16 187.52 -40.02
C GLU A 61 -125.22 186.71 -40.92
N LEU A 62 -124.76 187.31 -42.03
CA LEU A 62 -123.76 186.70 -42.91
C LEU A 62 -122.44 186.46 -42.18
N ALA A 63 -121.95 187.46 -41.42
CA ALA A 63 -120.71 187.34 -40.64
C ALA A 63 -120.81 186.26 -39.54
N ALA A 64 -121.92 186.22 -38.81
CA ALA A 64 -122.18 185.19 -37.79
C ALA A 64 -122.24 183.77 -38.39
N SER A 65 -122.88 183.63 -39.56
CA SER A 65 -122.96 182.37 -40.31
C SER A 65 -121.59 181.93 -40.83
N THR A 66 -120.78 182.87 -41.33
CA THR A 66 -119.41 182.63 -41.80
C THR A 66 -118.51 182.15 -40.65
N TYR A 67 -118.52 182.85 -39.50
CA TYR A 67 -117.77 182.43 -38.32
C TYR A 67 -118.18 181.03 -37.82
N LYS A 68 -119.50 180.74 -37.81
CA LYS A 68 -120.02 179.43 -37.39
C LYS A 68 -119.59 178.31 -38.35
N ARG A 69 -119.58 178.56 -39.65
CA ARG A 69 -119.01 177.66 -40.68
C ARG A 69 -117.53 177.41 -40.41
N ASP A 70 -116.74 178.46 -40.22
CA ASP A 70 -115.29 178.36 -40.09
C ASP A 70 -114.85 177.66 -38.81
N ARG A 71 -115.56 177.92 -37.71
CA ARG A 71 -115.41 177.16 -36.47
C ARG A 71 -115.74 175.68 -36.65
N LEU A 72 -116.86 175.33 -37.28
CA LEU A 72 -117.24 173.94 -37.52
C LEU A 72 -116.26 173.23 -38.47
N MET A 73 -115.69 173.94 -39.44
CA MET A 73 -114.63 173.44 -40.32
C MET A 73 -113.32 173.15 -39.56
N ALA A 74 -112.97 173.98 -38.57
CA ALA A 74 -111.83 173.73 -37.68
C ALA A 74 -112.09 172.52 -36.77
N GLU A 75 -113.22 172.47 -36.07
CA GLU A 75 -113.61 171.34 -35.22
C GLU A 75 -113.65 170.01 -36.01
N LEU A 76 -114.14 170.04 -37.26
CA LEU A 76 -114.16 168.88 -38.16
C LEU A 76 -112.77 168.51 -38.72
N SER A 77 -111.83 169.46 -38.81
CA SER A 77 -110.42 169.20 -39.13
C SER A 77 -109.71 168.49 -37.97
N ASP A 78 -109.94 168.96 -36.74
CA ASP A 78 -109.32 168.39 -35.53
C ASP A 78 -109.86 166.99 -35.20
N VAL A 79 -111.16 166.75 -35.42
CA VAL A 79 -111.73 165.39 -35.30
C VAL A 79 -111.13 164.44 -36.36
N LYS A 80 -110.89 164.91 -37.59
CA LYS A 80 -110.25 164.09 -38.64
C LYS A 80 -108.80 163.76 -38.32
N SER A 81 -108.00 164.73 -37.87
CA SER A 81 -106.59 164.48 -37.52
C SER A 81 -106.47 163.53 -36.32
N SER A 82 -107.34 163.68 -35.31
CA SER A 82 -107.45 162.78 -34.17
C SER A 82 -107.83 161.34 -34.57
N LEU A 83 -108.81 161.19 -35.48
CA LEU A 83 -109.24 159.88 -35.98
C LEU A 83 -108.10 159.15 -36.72
N CYS A 84 -107.42 159.81 -37.67
CA CYS A 84 -106.30 159.20 -38.40
C CYS A 84 -105.15 158.80 -37.45
N SER A 85 -104.89 159.58 -36.39
CA SER A 85 -103.93 159.18 -35.35
C SER A 85 -104.34 157.87 -34.68
N LYS A 86 -105.62 157.72 -34.32
CA LYS A 86 -106.14 156.52 -33.64
C LYS A 86 -106.20 155.28 -34.54
N GLU A 87 -106.45 155.45 -35.84
CA GLU A 87 -106.35 154.34 -36.81
C GLU A 87 -104.91 153.81 -36.89
N SER A 88 -103.91 154.69 -36.94
CA SER A 88 -102.49 154.28 -36.98
C SER A 88 -102.02 153.54 -35.72
N GLU A 89 -102.50 153.94 -34.53
CA GLU A 89 -102.27 153.21 -33.28
C GLU A 89 -102.86 151.79 -33.34
N CYS A 90 -104.07 151.64 -33.88
CA CYS A 90 -104.74 150.35 -34.00
C CYS A 90 -104.01 149.41 -34.96
N GLU A 91 -103.47 149.91 -36.07
CA GLU A 91 -102.66 149.10 -37.00
C GLU A 91 -101.34 148.65 -36.38
N SER A 92 -100.65 149.54 -35.67
CA SER A 92 -99.43 149.22 -34.92
C SER A 92 -99.66 148.06 -33.92
N LEU A 93 -100.75 148.12 -33.15
CA LEU A 93 -101.12 147.09 -32.18
C LEU A 93 -101.48 145.74 -32.84
N ARG A 94 -102.21 145.74 -33.97
CA ARG A 94 -102.47 144.50 -34.73
C ARG A 94 -101.16 143.88 -35.24
N ALA A 95 -100.26 144.68 -35.79
CA ALA A 95 -98.95 144.21 -36.25
C ALA A 95 -98.08 143.71 -35.09
N GLN A 96 -98.17 144.30 -33.89
CA GLN A 96 -97.48 143.81 -32.69
C GLN A 96 -98.04 142.44 -32.24
N SER A 97 -99.37 142.29 -32.17
CA SER A 97 -100.03 141.03 -31.80
C SER A 97 -99.70 139.87 -32.76
N ALA A 98 -99.70 140.12 -34.07
CA ALA A 98 -99.31 139.13 -35.07
C ALA A 98 -97.85 138.65 -34.89
N ARG A 99 -96.92 139.58 -34.57
CA ARG A 99 -95.52 139.26 -34.29
C ARG A 99 -95.35 138.45 -33.00
N GLN A 100 -96.10 138.77 -31.95
CA GLN A 100 -96.10 138.00 -30.69
C GLN A 100 -96.63 136.57 -30.90
N THR A 101 -97.76 136.41 -31.60
CA THR A 101 -98.33 135.08 -31.90
C THR A 101 -97.37 134.20 -32.70
N SER A 102 -96.68 134.77 -33.70
CA SER A 102 -95.64 134.06 -34.48
C SER A 102 -94.45 133.62 -33.61
N LEU A 103 -93.97 134.49 -32.71
CA LEU A 103 -92.90 134.17 -31.77
C LEU A 103 -93.31 133.06 -30.79
N ILE A 104 -94.53 133.09 -30.26
CA ILE A 104 -95.06 132.07 -29.35
C ILE A 104 -95.12 130.70 -30.05
N GLY A 105 -95.64 130.63 -31.27
CA GLY A 105 -95.68 129.39 -32.06
C GLY A 105 -94.28 128.82 -32.33
N SER A 106 -93.31 129.67 -32.66
CA SER A 106 -91.91 129.28 -32.85
C SER A 106 -91.27 128.73 -31.56
N LEU A 107 -91.53 129.35 -30.41
CA LEU A 107 -91.05 128.88 -29.11
C LEU A 107 -91.70 127.55 -28.70
N GLN A 108 -93.00 127.38 -28.91
CA GLN A 108 -93.72 126.12 -28.65
C GLN A 108 -93.19 124.99 -29.54
N GLN A 109 -92.98 125.23 -30.82
CA GLN A 109 -92.43 124.23 -31.74
C GLN A 109 -90.98 123.85 -31.37
N ARG A 110 -90.16 124.83 -30.92
CA ARG A 110 -88.81 124.58 -30.39
C ARG A 110 -88.83 123.76 -29.10
N LEU A 111 -89.77 124.02 -28.19
CA LEU A 111 -89.92 123.28 -26.94
C LEU A 111 -90.30 121.82 -27.19
N ALA A 112 -91.35 121.58 -27.99
CA ALA A 112 -91.76 120.22 -28.36
C ALA A 112 -90.61 119.44 -29.06
N ALA A 113 -89.83 120.11 -29.91
CA ALA A 113 -88.65 119.53 -30.54
C ALA A 113 -87.48 119.30 -29.55
N ALA A 114 -87.41 120.01 -28.42
CA ALA A 114 -86.44 119.75 -27.36
C ALA A 114 -86.85 118.53 -26.53
N GLU A 115 -88.09 118.50 -26.05
CA GLU A 115 -88.64 117.36 -25.30
C GLU A 115 -88.54 116.03 -26.08
N GLN A 116 -88.79 116.05 -27.39
CA GLN A 116 -88.70 114.84 -28.21
C GLN A 116 -87.25 114.35 -28.38
N ARG A 117 -86.25 115.26 -28.32
CA ARG A 117 -84.82 114.89 -28.27
C ARG A 117 -84.45 114.30 -26.90
N GLU A 118 -85.00 114.84 -25.82
CA GLU A 118 -84.79 114.29 -24.47
C GLU A 118 -85.39 112.89 -24.34
N LYS A 119 -86.65 112.68 -24.74
CA LYS A 119 -87.33 111.37 -24.74
C LYS A 119 -86.59 110.30 -25.57
N THR A 120 -85.98 110.70 -26.69
CA THR A 120 -85.17 109.79 -27.53
C THR A 120 -83.75 109.56 -27.01
N LEU A 121 -83.17 110.51 -26.28
CA LEU A 121 -81.91 110.29 -25.54
C LEU A 121 -82.12 109.39 -24.31
N HIS A 122 -83.24 109.56 -23.59
CA HIS A 122 -83.59 108.78 -22.41
C HIS A 122 -83.76 107.29 -22.74
N SER A 123 -84.62 106.95 -23.71
CA SER A 123 -84.81 105.56 -24.13
C SER A 123 -83.54 104.92 -24.72
N ARG A 124 -82.65 105.70 -25.36
CA ARG A 124 -81.31 105.24 -25.76
C ARG A 124 -80.38 105.01 -24.55
N SER A 125 -80.54 105.76 -23.46
CA SER A 125 -79.79 105.56 -22.22
C SER A 125 -80.29 104.34 -21.45
N GLU A 126 -81.61 104.14 -21.34
CA GLU A 126 -82.23 102.96 -20.72
C GLU A 126 -81.82 101.67 -21.45
N THR A 127 -81.88 101.64 -22.78
CA THR A 127 -81.48 100.47 -23.57
C THR A 127 -80.01 100.10 -23.38
N VAL A 128 -79.09 101.09 -23.35
CA VAL A 128 -77.68 100.86 -23.03
C VAL A 128 -77.48 100.42 -21.57
N MET A 129 -78.24 100.99 -20.62
CA MET A 129 -78.19 100.58 -19.21
C MET A 129 -78.65 99.12 -19.05
N HIS A 130 -79.66 98.69 -19.82
CA HIS A 130 -80.17 97.33 -19.82
C HIS A 130 -79.27 96.32 -20.55
N THR A 131 -78.45 96.72 -21.54
CA THR A 131 -77.40 95.82 -22.06
C THR A 131 -76.29 95.67 -21.04
N LEU A 132 -75.77 96.77 -20.51
CA LEU A 132 -74.69 96.74 -19.52
C LEU A 132 -75.05 95.97 -18.25
N HIS A 133 -76.31 96.00 -17.79
CA HIS A 133 -76.76 95.16 -16.67
C HIS A 133 -76.78 93.65 -17.01
N ARG A 134 -77.18 93.26 -18.24
CA ARG A 134 -77.12 91.85 -18.66
C ARG A 134 -75.68 91.38 -18.80
N ASP A 135 -74.82 92.20 -19.40
CA ASP A 135 -73.40 91.90 -19.59
C ASP A 135 -72.70 91.78 -18.23
N LYS A 136 -72.99 92.68 -17.28
CA LYS A 136 -72.54 92.58 -15.89
C LYS A 136 -72.97 91.25 -15.25
N SER A 137 -74.25 90.91 -15.27
CA SER A 137 -74.73 89.67 -14.63
C SER A 137 -74.10 88.42 -15.26
N HIS A 138 -73.96 88.38 -16.58
CA HIS A 138 -73.27 87.30 -17.29
C HIS A 138 -71.78 87.19 -16.87
N LEU A 139 -71.08 88.31 -16.70
CA LEU A 139 -69.70 88.33 -16.21
C LEU A 139 -69.61 87.90 -14.73
N GLU A 140 -70.54 88.32 -13.87
CA GLU A 140 -70.60 87.89 -12.47
C GLU A 140 -70.84 86.37 -12.35
N ASP A 141 -71.73 85.79 -13.15
CA ASP A 141 -71.94 84.34 -13.20
C ASP A 141 -70.74 83.61 -13.81
N LYS A 142 -70.05 84.20 -14.79
CA LYS A 142 -68.81 83.63 -15.34
C LYS A 142 -67.67 83.64 -14.32
N ILE A 143 -67.56 84.68 -13.48
CA ILE A 143 -66.61 84.73 -12.37
C ILE A 143 -66.93 83.62 -11.36
N LYS A 144 -68.20 83.42 -10.97
CA LYS A 144 -68.62 82.32 -10.08
C LYS A 144 -68.25 80.94 -10.66
N GLU A 145 -68.49 80.72 -11.95
CA GLU A 145 -68.12 79.48 -12.65
C GLU A 145 -66.60 79.23 -12.61
N LEU A 146 -65.78 80.26 -12.90
CA LEU A 146 -64.33 80.16 -12.91
C LEU A 146 -63.74 79.97 -11.50
N SER A 147 -64.25 80.68 -10.49
CA SER A 147 -63.88 80.46 -9.08
C SER A 147 -64.22 79.03 -8.64
N GLY A 148 -65.38 78.51 -9.03
CA GLY A 148 -65.78 77.12 -8.77
C GLY A 148 -64.85 76.08 -9.44
N LYS A 149 -64.35 76.36 -10.65
CA LYS A 149 -63.36 75.51 -11.33
C LYS A 149 -61.99 75.57 -10.66
N LEU A 150 -61.50 76.77 -10.32
CA LEU A 150 -60.22 76.95 -9.62
C LEU A 150 -60.20 76.19 -8.28
N HIS A 151 -61.27 76.29 -7.49
CA HIS A 151 -61.35 75.58 -6.22
C HIS A 151 -61.38 74.05 -6.38
N ARG A 152 -62.07 73.52 -7.39
CA ARG A 152 -62.04 72.07 -7.72
C ARG A 152 -60.64 71.61 -8.10
N LEU A 153 -59.97 72.32 -9.01
CA LEU A 153 -58.59 72.00 -9.43
C LEU A 153 -57.60 72.05 -8.25
N GLN A 154 -57.79 72.97 -7.30
CA GLN A 154 -56.98 73.04 -6.09
C GLN A 154 -57.26 71.86 -5.12
N CYS A 155 -58.52 71.43 -5.02
CA CYS A 155 -58.91 70.22 -4.28
C CYS A 155 -58.54 68.89 -4.99
N GLU A 156 -58.20 68.93 -6.28
CA GLU A 156 -57.66 67.81 -7.05
C GLU A 156 -56.13 67.75 -6.91
N LEU A 157 -55.44 68.88 -7.11
CA LEU A 157 -54.00 69.01 -6.90
C LEU A 157 -53.56 68.55 -5.51
N THR A 158 -54.24 69.01 -4.46
CA THR A 158 -53.91 68.62 -3.06
C THR A 158 -54.15 67.14 -2.76
N LYS A 159 -55.03 66.45 -3.51
CA LYS A 159 -55.17 64.99 -3.42
C LYS A 159 -54.03 64.27 -4.13
N GLU A 160 -53.67 64.71 -5.34
CA GLU A 160 -52.55 64.15 -6.10
C GLU A 160 -51.21 64.32 -5.39
N GLU A 161 -50.98 65.48 -4.74
CA GLU A 161 -49.82 65.71 -3.89
C GLU A 161 -49.80 64.74 -2.70
N GLY A 162 -50.95 64.52 -2.04
CA GLY A 162 -51.08 63.53 -0.96
C GLY A 162 -50.82 62.09 -1.42
N LEU A 163 -51.33 61.68 -2.58
CA LEU A 163 -51.09 60.35 -3.17
C LEU A 163 -49.62 60.17 -3.56
N ARG A 164 -49.01 61.18 -4.18
CA ARG A 164 -47.57 61.18 -4.54
C ARG A 164 -46.69 61.04 -3.31
N ASP A 165 -46.98 61.79 -2.25
CA ASP A 165 -46.17 61.77 -1.03
C ASP A 165 -46.40 60.46 -0.23
N GLN A 166 -47.62 59.90 -0.26
CA GLN A 166 -47.90 58.54 0.25
C GLN A 166 -47.07 57.47 -0.49
N ALA A 167 -47.05 57.50 -1.83
CA ALA A 167 -46.27 56.57 -2.64
C ALA A 167 -44.75 56.72 -2.40
N ARG A 168 -44.27 57.95 -2.21
CA ARG A 168 -42.87 58.24 -1.84
C ARG A 168 -42.50 57.63 -0.49
N CYS A 169 -43.34 57.76 0.52
CA CYS A 169 -43.14 57.13 1.83
C CYS A 169 -43.14 55.59 1.74
N GLN A 170 -44.07 55.00 0.97
CA GLN A 170 -44.11 53.55 0.75
C GLN A 170 -42.82 53.02 0.09
N LEU A 171 -42.31 53.73 -0.92
CA LEU A 171 -41.04 53.37 -1.58
C LEU A 171 -39.84 53.47 -0.62
N GLN A 172 -39.78 54.52 0.20
CA GLN A 172 -38.71 54.68 1.20
C GLN A 172 -38.74 53.57 2.26
N ASP A 173 -39.94 53.18 2.73
CA ASP A 173 -40.06 52.11 3.72
C ASP A 173 -39.76 50.72 3.12
N LEU A 174 -40.07 50.51 1.83
CA LEU A 174 -39.64 49.31 1.08
C LEU A 174 -38.11 49.25 0.93
N VAL A 175 -37.46 50.34 0.49
CA VAL A 175 -36.00 50.41 0.38
C VAL A 175 -35.34 50.16 1.74
N ARG A 176 -35.84 50.76 2.83
CA ARG A 176 -35.34 50.55 4.19
C ARG A 176 -35.47 49.08 4.64
N ARG A 177 -36.59 48.42 4.34
CA ARG A 177 -36.78 46.98 4.62
C ARG A 177 -35.81 46.10 3.82
N LEU A 178 -35.57 46.43 2.56
CA LEU A 178 -34.63 45.70 1.71
C LEU A 178 -33.17 45.90 2.17
N CYS A 179 -32.77 47.12 2.58
CA CYS A 179 -31.46 47.36 3.20
C CYS A 179 -31.24 46.50 4.44
N LEU A 180 -32.24 46.40 5.33
CA LEU A 180 -32.18 45.55 6.52
C LEU A 180 -32.06 44.05 6.17
N LEU A 181 -32.82 43.56 5.18
CA LEU A 181 -32.75 42.17 4.72
C LEU A 181 -31.42 41.81 4.05
N LEU A 182 -30.76 42.79 3.42
CA LEU A 182 -29.45 42.63 2.77
C LEU A 182 -28.25 42.89 3.71
N GLY A 183 -28.50 43.18 5.00
CA GLY A 183 -27.43 43.49 5.96
C GLY A 183 -26.64 44.76 5.62
N VAL A 184 -27.30 45.77 5.04
CA VAL A 184 -26.71 47.10 4.82
C VAL A 184 -26.79 47.87 6.13
N ASP A 185 -25.66 48.03 6.82
CA ASP A 185 -25.58 48.84 8.05
C ASP A 185 -25.98 50.29 7.75
N VAL A 186 -27.10 50.71 8.34
CA VAL A 186 -27.66 52.06 8.17
C VAL A 186 -27.01 52.99 9.18
N CYS A 187 -25.88 53.58 8.81
CA CYS A 187 -25.29 54.69 9.57
C CYS A 187 -26.28 55.87 9.61
N ASP A 188 -26.52 56.43 10.81
CA ASP A 188 -27.43 57.56 11.01
C ASP A 188 -27.04 58.78 10.15
N GLY A 189 -27.82 59.02 9.08
CA GLY A 189 -27.60 60.09 8.11
C GLY A 189 -27.42 59.63 6.66
N ALA A 190 -27.25 58.33 6.39
CA ALA A 190 -27.15 57.82 5.02
C ALA A 190 -28.52 57.86 4.29
N HIS A 191 -28.59 58.54 3.15
CA HIS A 191 -29.75 58.48 2.26
C HIS A 191 -29.81 57.11 1.57
N LEU A 192 -30.66 56.22 2.07
CA LEU A 192 -30.90 54.91 1.45
C LEU A 192 -31.57 55.07 0.08
N THR A 193 -30.90 54.62 -0.98
CA THR A 193 -31.41 54.63 -2.36
C THR A 193 -31.68 53.22 -2.88
N PRO A 194 -32.52 53.05 -3.92
CA PRO A 194 -32.66 51.79 -4.63
C PRO A 194 -31.33 51.25 -5.16
N GLU A 195 -30.42 52.13 -5.60
CA GLU A 195 -29.10 51.74 -6.11
C GLU A 195 -28.24 51.05 -5.04
N CYS A 196 -28.30 51.48 -3.78
CA CYS A 196 -27.62 50.80 -2.67
C CYS A 196 -28.15 49.36 -2.46
N VAL A 197 -29.47 49.17 -2.62
CA VAL A 197 -30.11 47.84 -2.55
C VAL A 197 -29.68 46.97 -3.73
N LEU A 198 -29.69 47.53 -4.95
CA LEU A 198 -29.28 46.82 -6.17
C LEU A 198 -27.80 46.42 -6.14
N ALA A 199 -26.91 47.34 -5.75
CA ALA A 199 -25.47 47.07 -5.61
C ALA A 199 -25.20 45.96 -4.60
N LYS A 200 -25.80 46.02 -3.40
CA LYS A 200 -25.62 44.98 -2.38
C LYS A 200 -26.23 43.64 -2.83
N THR A 201 -27.35 43.66 -3.53
CA THR A 201 -27.91 42.45 -4.15
C THR A 201 -26.92 41.85 -5.16
N GLY A 202 -26.32 42.67 -6.03
CA GLY A 202 -25.29 42.24 -6.99
C GLY A 202 -24.05 41.62 -6.33
N GLU A 203 -23.55 42.22 -5.24
CA GLU A 203 -22.47 41.64 -4.43
C GLU A 203 -22.86 40.25 -3.89
N THR A 204 -24.03 40.13 -3.24
CA THR A 204 -24.47 38.85 -2.66
C THR A 204 -24.70 37.76 -3.71
N VAL A 205 -25.23 38.11 -4.90
CA VAL A 205 -25.39 37.17 -6.01
C VAL A 205 -24.02 36.71 -6.53
N SER A 206 -23.06 37.62 -6.67
CA SER A 206 -21.69 37.31 -7.11
C SER A 206 -20.97 36.40 -6.11
N GLU A 207 -21.14 36.67 -4.81
CA GLU A 207 -20.60 35.83 -3.75
C GLU A 207 -21.26 34.44 -3.71
N VAL A 208 -22.59 34.34 -3.88
CA VAL A 208 -23.28 33.05 -4.00
C VAL A 208 -22.80 32.26 -5.22
N GLN A 209 -22.53 32.91 -6.36
CA GLN A 209 -21.93 32.25 -7.53
C GLN A 209 -20.51 31.75 -7.23
N ARG A 210 -19.67 32.56 -6.57
CA ARG A 210 -18.31 32.17 -6.15
C ARG A 210 -18.32 31.00 -5.17
N LEU A 211 -19.26 30.99 -4.21
CA LEU A 211 -19.43 29.91 -3.25
C LEU A 211 -19.94 28.62 -3.92
N ARG A 212 -20.84 28.72 -4.92
CA ARG A 212 -21.25 27.57 -5.73
C ARG A 212 -20.10 26.98 -6.55
N ALA A 213 -19.26 27.82 -7.15
CA ALA A 213 -18.07 27.38 -7.89
C ALA A 213 -17.06 26.68 -6.96
N LYS A 214 -16.83 27.23 -5.76
CA LYS A 214 -16.04 26.56 -4.72
C LYS A 214 -16.64 25.22 -4.29
N LEU A 215 -17.96 25.16 -4.07
CA LEU A 215 -18.65 23.93 -3.66
C LEU A 215 -18.50 22.83 -4.72
N ALA A 216 -18.69 23.16 -6.01
CA ALA A 216 -18.48 22.24 -7.12
C ALA A 216 -17.05 21.67 -7.11
N GLY A 217 -16.03 22.54 -7.06
CA GLY A 217 -14.63 22.11 -6.99
C GLY A 217 -14.30 21.27 -5.74
N THR A 218 -14.94 21.53 -4.59
CA THR A 218 -14.78 20.65 -3.41
C THR A 218 -15.46 19.29 -3.57
N CYS A 219 -16.59 19.22 -4.29
CA CYS A 219 -17.24 17.94 -4.59
C CYS A 219 -16.43 17.13 -5.62
N GLU A 220 -15.87 17.78 -6.63
CA GLU A 220 -14.95 17.16 -7.62
C GLU A 220 -13.70 16.60 -6.93
N ASN A 221 -13.06 17.39 -6.06
CA ASN A 221 -11.93 16.93 -5.25
C ASN A 221 -12.30 15.76 -4.33
N LEU A 222 -13.46 15.81 -3.67
CA LEU A 222 -13.95 14.70 -2.84
C LEU A 222 -14.12 13.42 -3.67
N SER A 223 -14.74 13.54 -4.85
CA SER A 223 -14.97 12.42 -5.77
C SER A 223 -13.65 11.81 -6.28
N SER A 224 -12.61 12.63 -6.49
CA SER A 224 -11.25 12.14 -6.77
C SER A 224 -10.70 11.33 -5.59
N THR A 225 -10.74 11.89 -4.37
CA THR A 225 -10.21 11.18 -3.18
C THR A 225 -11.00 9.91 -2.83
N GLU A 226 -12.31 9.86 -3.10
CA GLU A 226 -13.11 8.64 -2.98
C GLU A 226 -12.69 7.58 -4.02
N SER A 227 -12.41 8.00 -5.25
CA SER A 227 -11.89 7.11 -6.32
C SER A 227 -10.49 6.57 -5.98
N GLU A 228 -9.60 7.42 -5.47
CA GLU A 228 -8.26 7.04 -4.98
C GLU A 228 -8.35 6.08 -3.78
N LEU A 229 -9.28 6.30 -2.86
CA LEU A 229 -9.55 5.42 -1.73
C LEU A 229 -10.10 4.05 -2.18
N LEU A 230 -10.98 4.02 -3.19
CA LEU A 230 -11.49 2.78 -3.78
C LEU A 230 -10.38 2.01 -4.50
N SER A 231 -9.52 2.70 -5.26
CA SER A 231 -8.37 2.13 -5.97
C SER A 231 -7.34 1.52 -5.00
N THR A 232 -6.94 2.27 -3.97
CA THR A 232 -6.00 1.78 -2.94
C THR A 232 -6.58 0.63 -2.13
N LYS A 233 -7.89 0.66 -1.80
CA LYS A 233 -8.60 -0.47 -1.17
C LYS A 233 -8.61 -1.72 -2.05
N ALA A 234 -8.81 -1.56 -3.37
CA ALA A 234 -8.74 -2.67 -4.31
C ALA A 234 -7.32 -3.27 -4.38
N ALA A 235 -6.28 -2.45 -4.51
CA ALA A 235 -4.89 -2.89 -4.50
C ALA A 235 -4.51 -3.62 -3.20
N ALA A 236 -4.88 -3.07 -2.04
CA ALA A 236 -4.66 -3.72 -0.74
C ALA A 236 -5.41 -5.06 -0.61
N SER A 237 -6.59 -5.20 -1.23
CA SER A 237 -7.31 -6.47 -1.25
C SER A 237 -6.63 -7.53 -2.14
N ALA A 238 -6.02 -7.11 -3.26
CA ALA A 238 -5.27 -8.00 -4.13
C ALA A 238 -3.94 -8.45 -3.49
N GLU A 239 -3.21 -7.56 -2.82
CA GLU A 239 -2.03 -7.96 -2.06
C GLU A 239 -2.40 -8.89 -0.89
N LYS A 240 -3.53 -8.64 -0.20
CA LYS A 240 -4.02 -9.58 0.82
C LYS A 240 -4.25 -10.98 0.25
N THR A 241 -4.83 -11.13 -0.94
CA THR A 241 -5.02 -12.46 -1.54
C THR A 241 -3.70 -13.08 -2.03
N ARG A 242 -2.75 -12.28 -2.56
CA ARG A 242 -1.41 -12.74 -2.95
C ARG A 242 -0.61 -13.26 -1.75
N LEU A 243 -0.63 -12.55 -0.63
CA LEU A 243 0.03 -12.97 0.61
C LEU A 243 -0.65 -14.21 1.22
N HIS A 244 -1.98 -14.35 1.07
CA HIS A 244 -2.69 -15.53 1.59
C HIS A 244 -2.28 -16.81 0.83
N THR A 245 -2.26 -16.79 -0.50
CA THR A 245 -1.83 -17.96 -1.29
C THR A 245 -0.33 -18.26 -1.13
N GLN A 246 0.50 -17.24 -0.88
CA GLN A 246 1.90 -17.43 -0.50
C GLN A 246 2.04 -18.12 0.87
N ILE A 247 1.21 -17.78 1.85
CA ILE A 247 1.16 -18.45 3.16
C ILE A 247 0.72 -19.91 3.00
N GLU A 248 -0.33 -20.19 2.23
CA GLU A 248 -0.80 -21.56 1.94
C GLU A 248 0.31 -22.40 1.27
N GLY A 249 1.02 -21.82 0.29
CA GLY A 249 2.17 -22.46 -0.37
C GLY A 249 3.31 -22.77 0.59
N LEU A 250 3.64 -21.85 1.50
CA LEU A 250 4.66 -22.07 2.54
C LEU A 250 4.23 -23.12 3.58
N GLN A 251 2.95 -23.17 3.96
CA GLN A 251 2.41 -24.21 4.85
C GLN A 251 2.48 -25.60 4.20
N SER A 252 2.12 -25.71 2.92
CA SER A 252 2.25 -26.95 2.15
C SER A 252 3.71 -27.42 2.05
N LEU A 253 4.64 -26.49 1.78
CA LEU A 253 6.07 -26.78 1.77
C LEU A 253 6.58 -27.24 3.14
N ALA A 254 6.15 -26.59 4.23
CA ALA A 254 6.52 -26.98 5.59
C ALA A 254 6.04 -28.39 5.95
N GLN A 255 4.77 -28.72 5.65
CA GLN A 255 4.23 -30.08 5.86
C GLN A 255 4.98 -31.15 5.05
N SER A 256 5.35 -30.83 3.80
CA SER A 256 6.18 -31.70 2.95
C SER A 256 7.59 -31.91 3.52
N LEU A 257 8.21 -30.87 4.06
CA LEU A 257 9.51 -30.94 4.74
C LEU A 257 9.42 -31.74 6.05
N GLU A 258 8.40 -31.54 6.88
CA GLU A 258 8.17 -32.38 8.06
C GLU A 258 7.98 -33.86 7.69
N GLY A 259 7.20 -34.15 6.65
CA GLY A 259 7.00 -35.51 6.14
C GLY A 259 8.31 -36.18 5.72
N ARG A 260 9.20 -35.42 5.06
CA ARG A 260 10.56 -35.85 4.71
C ARG A 260 11.46 -36.04 5.93
N CYS A 261 11.43 -35.15 6.92
CA CYS A 261 12.20 -35.30 8.16
C CYS A 261 11.77 -36.57 8.90
N ARG A 262 10.46 -36.77 9.11
CA ARG A 262 9.91 -37.98 9.72
C ARG A 262 10.25 -39.26 8.95
N GLN A 263 10.45 -39.20 7.63
CA GLN A 263 10.93 -40.35 6.87
C GLN A 263 12.43 -40.59 7.09
N ALA A 264 13.26 -39.54 6.99
CA ALA A 264 14.70 -39.64 7.23
C ALA A 264 15.03 -40.15 8.65
N GLU A 265 14.24 -39.78 9.66
CA GLU A 265 14.32 -40.30 11.02
C GLU A 265 14.08 -41.82 11.09
N ARG A 266 13.09 -42.35 10.36
CA ARG A 266 12.84 -43.80 10.26
C ARG A 266 13.97 -44.53 9.55
N ASP A 267 14.42 -43.99 8.41
CA ASP A 267 15.52 -44.57 7.62
C ASP A 267 16.83 -44.61 8.43
N LEU A 268 17.07 -43.56 9.24
CA LEU A 268 18.21 -43.47 10.15
C LEU A 268 18.06 -44.47 11.32
N GLN A 269 16.85 -44.66 11.87
CA GLN A 269 16.64 -45.71 12.87
C GLN A 269 16.89 -47.12 12.30
N VAL A 270 16.36 -47.44 11.12
CA VAL A 270 16.61 -48.73 10.44
C VAL A 270 18.09 -48.98 10.17
N THR A 271 18.89 -47.93 9.91
CA THR A 271 20.34 -48.07 9.77
C THR A 271 21.09 -48.20 11.10
N ARG A 272 20.59 -47.64 12.21
CA ARG A 272 21.09 -47.94 13.57
C ARG A 272 20.80 -49.38 13.98
N ASP A 273 19.58 -49.87 13.76
CA ASP A 273 19.18 -51.22 14.14
C ASP A 273 20.03 -52.27 13.42
N ARG A 274 20.30 -52.06 12.12
CA ARG A 274 21.24 -52.87 11.32
C ARG A 274 22.70 -52.75 11.78
N LEU A 275 23.13 -51.58 12.25
CA LEU A 275 24.49 -51.41 12.80
C LEU A 275 24.65 -52.25 14.06
N ALA A 276 23.68 -52.21 14.98
CA ALA A 276 23.69 -53.02 16.19
C ALA A 276 23.68 -54.54 15.89
N GLU A 277 22.94 -54.98 14.86
CA GLU A 277 22.97 -56.38 14.39
C GLU A 277 24.36 -56.77 13.83
N CYS A 278 25.00 -55.88 13.06
CA CYS A 278 26.37 -56.06 12.59
C CYS A 278 27.40 -56.07 13.73
N GLU A 279 27.25 -55.22 14.75
CA GLU A 279 28.12 -55.17 15.93
C GLU A 279 28.04 -56.48 16.72
N VAL A 280 26.83 -56.95 17.06
CA VAL A 280 26.58 -58.24 17.73
C VAL A 280 27.11 -59.42 16.92
N THR A 281 27.02 -59.36 15.58
CA THR A 281 27.60 -60.39 14.70
C THR A 281 29.14 -60.32 14.71
N GLY A 282 29.71 -59.11 14.75
CA GLY A 282 31.14 -58.88 14.89
C GLY A 282 31.71 -59.29 16.25
N ASP A 283 30.93 -59.25 17.34
CA ASP A 283 31.30 -59.81 18.65
C ASP A 283 31.37 -61.34 18.58
N LYS A 284 30.35 -62.01 18.03
CA LYS A 284 30.35 -63.48 17.85
C LYS A 284 31.57 -63.95 17.04
N LEU A 285 31.89 -63.29 15.94
CA LEU A 285 33.07 -63.60 15.12
C LEU A 285 34.40 -63.37 15.88
N ARG A 286 34.46 -62.39 16.79
CA ARG A 286 35.63 -62.17 17.68
C ARG A 286 35.74 -63.27 18.76
N GLU A 287 34.63 -63.78 19.27
CA GLU A 287 34.62 -64.93 20.18
C GLU A 287 35.03 -66.23 19.48
N GLU A 288 34.51 -66.49 18.27
CA GLU A 288 34.91 -67.62 17.44
C GLU A 288 36.41 -67.57 17.12
N LEU A 289 36.95 -66.40 16.75
CA LEU A 289 38.37 -66.19 16.49
C LEU A 289 39.22 -66.53 17.73
N ARG A 290 38.87 -66.02 18.91
CA ARG A 290 39.53 -66.41 20.18
C ARG A 290 39.45 -67.91 20.44
N GLY A 291 38.35 -68.56 20.03
CA GLY A 291 38.19 -70.01 20.05
C GLY A 291 39.10 -70.75 19.05
N PHE A 292 39.37 -70.18 17.88
CA PHE A 292 40.38 -70.69 16.93
C PHE A 292 41.81 -70.48 17.45
N GLU A 293 42.17 -69.29 17.91
CA GLU A 293 43.46 -68.98 18.54
C GLU A 293 43.76 -69.96 19.69
N SER A 294 42.79 -70.16 20.59
CA SER A 294 42.87 -71.12 21.69
C SER A 294 43.05 -72.58 21.23
N ARG A 295 42.50 -72.96 20.07
CA ARG A 295 42.73 -74.29 19.46
C ARG A 295 44.14 -74.39 18.88
N CYS A 296 44.61 -73.35 18.18
CA CYS A 296 45.96 -73.28 17.63
C CYS A 296 47.03 -73.35 18.72
N CYS A 297 46.88 -72.61 19.83
CA CYS A 297 47.79 -72.69 20.98
C CYS A 297 47.80 -74.09 21.61
N ARG A 298 46.65 -74.77 21.73
CA ARG A 298 46.61 -76.16 22.22
C ARG A 298 47.28 -77.15 21.27
N LEU A 299 47.15 -76.96 19.96
CA LEU A 299 47.82 -77.76 18.93
C LEU A 299 49.34 -77.54 18.96
N GLN A 300 49.81 -76.30 19.03
CA GLN A 300 51.23 -75.97 19.16
C GLN A 300 51.83 -76.62 20.42
N ASN A 301 51.19 -76.41 21.58
CA ASN A 301 51.60 -77.04 22.84
C ASN A 301 51.53 -78.58 22.81
N SER A 302 50.84 -79.19 21.83
CA SER A 302 50.85 -80.65 21.62
C SER A 302 51.98 -81.09 20.69
N TYR A 303 52.26 -80.29 19.65
CA TYR A 303 53.38 -80.49 18.73
C TYR A 303 54.72 -80.37 19.46
N ASP A 304 54.90 -79.33 20.27
CA ASP A 304 56.15 -79.08 21.01
C ASP A 304 56.46 -80.21 22.02
N ARG A 305 55.42 -80.77 22.65
CA ARG A 305 55.53 -81.96 23.50
C ARG A 305 55.92 -83.20 22.70
N LEU A 306 55.24 -83.49 21.60
CA LEU A 306 55.54 -84.65 20.74
C LEU A 306 56.95 -84.56 20.12
N GLN A 307 57.40 -83.35 19.76
CA GLN A 307 58.77 -83.11 19.29
C GLN A 307 59.79 -83.33 20.41
N THR A 308 59.47 -82.94 21.65
CA THR A 308 60.31 -83.19 22.83
C THR A 308 60.39 -84.69 23.14
N GLU A 309 59.27 -85.41 23.11
CA GLU A 309 59.19 -86.86 23.29
C GLU A 309 59.98 -87.62 22.21
N ARG A 310 59.84 -87.24 20.93
CA ARG A 310 60.66 -87.78 19.83
C ARG A 310 62.15 -87.55 20.07
N LEU A 311 62.55 -86.35 20.52
CA LEU A 311 63.96 -86.05 20.79
C LEU A 311 64.50 -86.84 22.00
N GLN A 312 63.68 -87.08 23.03
CA GLN A 312 64.04 -87.96 24.15
C GLN A 312 64.19 -89.41 23.70
N PHE A 313 63.26 -89.93 22.90
CA PHE A 313 63.35 -91.28 22.32
C PHE A 313 64.61 -91.48 21.47
N LEU A 314 64.93 -90.52 20.59
CA LEU A 314 66.16 -90.53 19.79
C LEU A 314 67.42 -90.48 20.69
N ARG A 315 67.40 -89.73 21.80
CA ARG A 315 68.48 -89.75 22.80
C ARG A 315 68.65 -91.10 23.47
N THR A 316 67.56 -91.77 23.86
CA THR A 316 67.61 -93.12 24.45
C THR A 316 68.25 -94.12 23.49
N ILE A 317 67.85 -94.13 22.21
CA ILE A 317 68.47 -95.00 21.21
C ILE A 317 69.94 -94.62 20.99
N ALA A 318 70.29 -93.33 20.96
CA ALA A 318 71.67 -92.89 20.75
C ALA A 318 72.62 -93.34 21.87
N THR A 319 72.14 -93.33 23.12
CA THR A 319 72.87 -93.90 24.25
C THR A 319 73.06 -95.42 24.12
N ILE A 320 72.04 -96.17 23.69
CA ILE A 320 72.12 -97.63 23.51
C ILE A 320 73.08 -98.02 22.37
N VAL A 321 73.04 -97.28 21.26
CA VAL A 321 73.76 -97.59 20.02
C VAL A 321 75.18 -96.98 19.98
N GLY A 322 75.53 -96.14 20.96
CA GLY A 322 76.85 -95.51 21.06
C GLY A 322 77.07 -94.38 20.06
N VAL A 323 76.06 -93.54 19.86
CA VAL A 323 76.10 -92.35 18.98
C VAL A 323 76.04 -91.09 19.85
N SER A 324 76.96 -90.14 19.61
CA SER A 324 77.07 -88.90 20.40
C SER A 324 75.94 -87.89 20.13
N GLU A 325 75.40 -87.87 18.91
CA GLU A 325 74.33 -86.97 18.49
C GLU A 325 73.03 -87.76 18.22
N PRO A 326 71.89 -87.40 18.83
CA PRO A 326 70.60 -88.09 18.70
C PRO A 326 69.87 -87.75 17.39
N CYS A 327 70.57 -87.82 16.27
CA CYS A 327 70.03 -87.61 14.93
C CYS A 327 69.57 -88.94 14.33
N GLU A 328 68.38 -88.94 13.72
CA GLU A 328 67.74 -90.12 13.13
C GLU A 328 68.60 -90.78 12.03
N ASN A 329 69.33 -89.98 11.24
CA ASN A 329 70.27 -90.48 10.24
C ASN A 329 71.47 -91.18 10.88
N ASN A 330 72.15 -90.51 11.81
CA ASN A 330 73.33 -91.05 12.51
C ASN A 330 73.01 -92.38 13.22
N LEU A 331 71.81 -92.47 13.81
CA LEU A 331 71.27 -93.70 14.40
C LEU A 331 71.06 -94.80 13.37
N ARG A 332 70.36 -94.51 12.28
CA ARG A 332 70.08 -95.47 11.20
C ARG A 332 71.37 -96.01 10.56
N ASP A 333 72.36 -95.13 10.39
CA ASP A 333 73.66 -95.49 9.84
C ASP A 333 74.44 -96.39 10.81
N LYS A 334 74.52 -96.04 12.10
CA LYS A 334 75.21 -96.86 13.10
C LYS A 334 74.54 -98.22 13.33
N ILE A 335 73.21 -98.29 13.29
CA ILE A 335 72.46 -99.57 13.35
C ILE A 335 72.77 -100.45 12.13
N ARG A 336 72.86 -99.85 10.93
CA ARG A 336 73.26 -100.57 9.71
C ARG A 336 74.68 -101.11 9.82
N ASP A 337 75.62 -100.32 10.35
CA ASP A 337 77.01 -100.75 10.53
C ASP A 337 77.14 -101.91 11.54
N LEU A 338 76.41 -101.84 12.67
CA LEU A 338 76.33 -102.94 13.64
C LEU A 338 75.70 -104.20 13.03
N THR A 339 74.66 -104.05 12.21
CA THR A 339 74.01 -105.16 11.48
C THR A 339 74.98 -105.82 10.51
N ASN A 340 75.70 -105.03 9.71
CA ASN A 340 76.70 -105.52 8.77
C ASN A 340 77.86 -106.23 9.50
N HIS A 341 78.33 -105.70 10.63
CA HIS A 341 79.36 -106.34 11.44
C HIS A 341 78.87 -107.67 12.06
N SER A 342 77.63 -107.70 12.56
CA SER A 342 77.02 -108.93 13.08
C SER A 342 76.84 -109.99 11.99
N GLN A 343 76.53 -109.61 10.74
CA GLN A 343 76.49 -110.53 9.61
C GLN A 343 77.88 -111.09 9.31
N ALA A 344 78.90 -110.23 9.20
CA ALA A 344 80.28 -110.66 8.94
C ALA A 344 80.82 -111.62 10.02
N LEU A 345 80.46 -111.41 11.30
CA LEU A 345 80.76 -112.35 12.38
C LEU A 345 80.00 -113.68 12.23
N HIS A 346 78.75 -113.67 11.77
CA HIS A 346 77.98 -114.89 11.51
C HIS A 346 78.55 -115.69 10.33
N ASP A 347 79.00 -114.99 9.29
CA ASP A 347 79.67 -115.58 8.13
C ASP A 347 81.02 -116.19 8.55
N GLN A 348 81.79 -115.50 9.39
CA GLN A 348 83.06 -116.01 9.95
C GLN A 348 82.83 -117.25 10.85
N VAL A 349 81.82 -117.24 11.71
CA VAL A 349 81.45 -118.43 12.52
C VAL A 349 81.01 -119.59 11.62
N SER A 350 80.34 -119.31 10.50
CA SER A 350 79.95 -120.33 9.53
C SER A 350 81.16 -120.92 8.79
N GLN A 351 82.14 -120.09 8.41
CA GLN A 351 83.41 -120.54 7.83
C GLN A 351 84.24 -121.39 8.81
N LEU A 352 84.29 -121.02 10.10
CA LEU A 352 84.98 -121.80 11.13
C LEU A 352 84.29 -123.15 11.39
N ARG A 353 82.95 -123.21 11.35
CA ARG A 353 82.18 -124.47 11.42
C ARG A 353 82.46 -125.38 10.22
N GLU A 354 82.53 -124.80 9.02
CA GLU A 354 82.86 -125.52 7.78
C GLU A 354 84.29 -126.08 7.83
N GLN A 355 85.29 -125.28 8.23
CA GLN A 355 86.67 -125.74 8.44
C GLN A 355 86.76 -126.88 9.47
N HIS A 356 86.08 -126.76 10.61
CA HIS A 356 86.00 -127.82 11.60
C HIS A 356 85.35 -129.10 11.03
N HIS A 357 84.32 -128.98 10.20
CA HIS A 357 83.68 -130.13 9.54
C HIS A 357 84.63 -130.83 8.57
N GLN A 358 85.44 -130.07 7.83
CA GLN A 358 86.44 -130.59 6.89
C GLN A 358 87.59 -131.31 7.61
N GLU A 359 88.12 -130.78 8.71
CA GLU A 359 89.11 -131.50 9.54
C GLU A 359 88.51 -132.76 10.19
N ALA A 360 87.26 -132.69 10.66
CA ALA A 360 86.52 -133.85 11.17
C ALA A 360 86.16 -134.89 10.09
N ALA A 361 86.24 -134.54 8.80
CA ALA A 361 86.15 -135.50 7.70
C ALA A 361 87.50 -136.18 7.46
N LYS A 362 88.60 -135.40 7.32
CA LYS A 362 89.97 -135.93 7.17
C LYS A 362 90.36 -136.89 8.30
N HIS A 363 90.00 -136.55 9.55
CA HIS A 363 90.25 -137.43 10.70
C HIS A 363 89.50 -138.77 10.60
N ARG A 364 88.28 -138.80 10.06
CA ARG A 364 87.53 -140.05 9.81
C ARG A 364 88.19 -140.88 8.71
N GLU A 365 88.53 -140.28 7.57
CA GLU A 365 89.24 -140.98 6.49
C GLU A 365 90.56 -141.59 6.98
N HIS A 366 91.32 -140.86 7.80
CA HIS A 366 92.58 -141.35 8.37
C HIS A 366 92.37 -142.49 9.40
N GLN A 367 91.26 -142.46 10.15
CA GLN A 367 90.87 -143.51 11.09
C GLN A 367 90.39 -144.77 10.34
N GLU A 368 89.58 -144.62 9.30
CA GLU A 368 89.10 -145.70 8.43
C GLU A 368 90.26 -146.39 7.69
N ALA A 369 91.17 -145.61 7.08
CA ALA A 369 92.39 -146.14 6.46
C ALA A 369 93.28 -146.88 7.47
N SER A 370 93.31 -146.45 8.73
CA SER A 370 94.03 -147.15 9.81
C SER A 370 93.35 -148.45 10.23
N ALA A 371 92.01 -148.47 10.32
CA ALA A 371 91.25 -149.68 10.62
C ALA A 371 91.38 -150.75 9.51
N CYS A 372 91.42 -150.33 8.23
CA CYS A 372 91.66 -151.25 7.11
C CYS A 372 93.05 -151.90 7.16
N ARG A 373 94.09 -151.16 7.54
CA ARG A 373 95.44 -151.73 7.76
C ARG A 373 95.44 -152.76 8.89
N LEU A 374 94.82 -152.42 10.02
CA LEU A 374 94.71 -153.30 11.19
C LEU A 374 94.04 -154.65 10.85
N LYS A 375 92.94 -154.63 10.10
CA LYS A 375 92.28 -155.86 9.61
C LYS A 375 93.17 -156.70 8.68
N GLY A 376 94.03 -156.07 7.89
CA GLY A 376 95.00 -156.77 7.05
C GLY A 376 96.02 -157.57 7.87
N GLU A 377 96.56 -156.95 8.93
CA GLU A 377 97.48 -157.61 9.87
C GLU A 377 96.80 -158.73 10.66
N GLU A 378 95.54 -158.54 11.11
CA GLU A 378 94.77 -159.61 11.76
C GLU A 378 94.53 -160.82 10.84
N GLN A 379 94.21 -160.58 9.57
CA GLN A 379 94.08 -161.63 8.56
C GLN A 379 95.42 -162.35 8.32
N HIS A 380 96.55 -161.65 8.40
CA HIS A 380 97.87 -162.26 8.29
C HIS A 380 98.23 -163.11 9.51
N ARG A 381 97.88 -162.66 10.73
CA ARG A 381 98.03 -163.43 11.97
C ARG A 381 97.27 -164.77 11.91
N MET A 382 95.99 -164.77 11.52
CA MET A 382 95.21 -166.03 11.46
C MET A 382 95.78 -167.02 10.42
N ASN A 383 96.33 -166.53 9.30
CA ASN A 383 97.02 -167.37 8.32
C ASN A 383 98.35 -167.96 8.82
N LEU A 384 98.95 -167.42 9.90
CA LEU A 384 100.12 -168.00 10.55
C LEU A 384 99.70 -169.02 11.63
N GLU A 385 98.60 -168.77 12.34
CA GLU A 385 98.04 -169.66 13.35
C GLU A 385 97.57 -171.00 12.73
N ASP A 386 96.82 -170.96 11.62
CA ASP A 386 96.40 -172.16 10.86
C ASP A 386 97.59 -173.01 10.34
N ARG A 387 98.71 -172.37 9.99
CA ARG A 387 99.93 -173.08 9.55
C ARG A 387 100.69 -173.70 10.72
N LEU A 388 100.68 -173.06 11.89
CA LEU A 388 101.27 -173.61 13.11
C LEU A 388 100.49 -174.83 13.61
N GLU A 389 99.15 -174.76 13.57
CA GLU A 389 98.28 -175.85 14.00
C GLU A 389 98.44 -177.11 13.14
N LYS A 390 98.62 -176.95 11.82
CA LYS A 390 98.93 -178.07 10.90
C LYS A 390 100.26 -178.75 11.21
N ALA A 391 101.33 -177.98 11.42
CA ALA A 391 102.64 -178.52 11.79
C ALA A 391 102.62 -179.28 13.14
N CYS A 392 101.76 -178.87 14.08
CA CYS A 392 101.57 -179.58 15.35
C CYS A 392 100.89 -180.95 15.15
N HIS A 393 99.90 -181.05 14.26
CA HIS A 393 99.24 -182.32 13.92
C HIS A 393 100.22 -183.30 13.23
N GLU A 394 101.04 -182.82 12.30
CA GLU A 394 102.08 -183.62 11.62
C GLU A 394 103.09 -184.19 12.64
N LEU A 395 103.60 -183.36 13.56
CA LEU A 395 104.49 -183.80 14.65
C LEU A 395 103.86 -184.85 15.58
N GLN A 396 102.54 -184.82 15.73
CA GLN A 396 101.81 -185.77 16.57
C GLN A 396 101.54 -187.10 15.85
N HIS A 397 101.45 -187.10 14.51
CA HIS A 397 101.37 -188.29 13.67
C HIS A 397 102.67 -189.12 13.75
N PHE A 398 103.83 -188.52 13.47
CA PHE A 398 105.11 -189.24 13.47
C PHE A 398 105.45 -189.90 14.83
N ARG A 399 104.92 -189.35 15.94
CA ARG A 399 105.07 -189.94 17.28
C ARG A 399 104.28 -191.24 17.48
N SER A 400 103.09 -191.37 16.89
CA SER A 400 102.31 -192.63 16.99
C SER A 400 102.92 -193.73 16.12
N GLU A 401 103.46 -193.37 14.95
CA GLU A 401 104.16 -194.30 14.06
C GLU A 401 105.43 -194.89 14.71
N HIS A 402 106.28 -194.04 15.31
CA HIS A 402 107.48 -194.50 16.03
C HIS A 402 107.15 -195.44 17.20
N THR A 403 106.08 -195.15 17.94
CA THR A 403 105.58 -196.01 19.03
C THR A 403 105.14 -197.38 18.49
N THR A 404 104.42 -197.39 17.35
CA THR A 404 103.92 -198.61 16.70
C THR A 404 105.08 -199.50 16.18
N LEU A 405 106.11 -198.90 15.60
CA LEU A 405 107.34 -199.59 15.17
C LEU A 405 108.06 -200.25 16.37
N SER A 406 108.15 -199.52 17.49
CA SER A 406 108.86 -199.98 18.69
C SER A 406 108.22 -201.24 19.31
N GLU A 407 106.89 -201.37 19.29
CA GLU A 407 106.21 -202.61 19.69
C GLU A 407 106.48 -203.79 18.73
N TYR A 408 106.54 -203.52 17.43
CA TYR A 408 106.73 -204.56 16.41
C TYR A 408 108.11 -205.22 16.53
N LEU A 409 109.17 -204.43 16.73
CA LEU A 409 110.53 -204.93 16.90
C LEU A 409 110.68 -205.84 18.12
N LEU A 410 110.01 -205.52 19.23
CA LEU A 410 109.98 -206.38 20.42
C LEU A 410 109.31 -207.74 20.14
N ARG A 411 108.23 -207.77 19.35
CA ARG A 411 107.57 -209.03 18.93
C ARG A 411 108.50 -209.85 18.03
N LEU A 412 109.22 -209.20 17.12
CA LEU A 412 110.17 -209.85 16.22
C LEU A 412 111.35 -210.48 16.98
N ALA A 413 111.94 -209.77 17.95
CA ALA A 413 113.02 -210.27 18.78
C ALA A 413 112.65 -211.56 19.55
N ARG A 414 111.44 -211.57 20.12
CA ARG A 414 110.89 -212.74 20.84
C ARG A 414 110.66 -213.94 19.91
N ALA A 415 110.16 -213.71 18.69
CA ALA A 415 109.99 -214.77 17.69
C ALA A 415 111.32 -215.40 17.24
N LEU A 416 112.38 -214.59 17.11
CA LEU A 416 113.74 -215.03 16.76
C LEU A 416 114.52 -215.64 17.94
N CYS A 417 113.88 -215.81 19.10
CA CYS A 417 114.49 -216.28 20.35
C CYS A 417 115.72 -215.45 20.79
N TRP A 418 115.73 -214.14 20.54
CA TRP A 418 116.80 -213.24 20.99
C TRP A 418 116.55 -212.84 22.46
N SER A 419 117.30 -213.45 23.39
CA SER A 419 117.07 -213.35 24.84
C SER A 419 117.40 -212.00 25.49
N GLU A 420 118.07 -211.09 24.77
CA GLU A 420 118.54 -209.81 25.32
C GLU A 420 117.55 -208.64 25.12
N CYS A 421 116.43 -208.86 24.41
CA CYS A 421 115.43 -207.82 24.13
C CYS A 421 114.14 -208.07 24.93
N THR A 422 114.08 -207.53 26.15
CA THR A 422 112.99 -207.76 27.10
C THR A 422 111.83 -206.76 26.97
N GLU A 423 112.12 -205.49 26.69
CA GLU A 423 111.17 -204.35 26.68
C GLU A 423 111.30 -203.50 25.39
N PRO A 424 110.25 -202.75 24.98
CA PRO A 424 110.26 -202.04 23.71
C PRO A 424 111.07 -200.73 23.78
N PRO A 425 111.70 -200.27 22.67
CA PRO A 425 112.39 -198.99 22.63
C PRO A 425 111.49 -197.81 23.01
N ALA A 426 112.04 -196.83 23.74
CA ALA A 426 111.30 -195.64 24.14
C ALA A 426 111.14 -194.64 22.97
N PRO A 427 110.08 -193.82 22.93
CA PRO A 427 109.87 -192.84 21.86
C PRO A 427 111.07 -191.89 21.67
N GLY A 428 111.57 -191.79 20.44
CA GLY A 428 112.79 -191.03 20.11
C GLY A 428 114.11 -191.79 20.33
N SER A 429 114.08 -193.05 20.76
CA SER A 429 115.24 -193.95 20.66
C SER A 429 115.47 -194.36 19.21
N ASP A 430 116.73 -194.60 18.84
CA ASP A 430 117.06 -195.07 17.50
C ASP A 430 116.68 -196.55 17.32
N THR A 431 115.47 -196.76 16.83
CA THR A 431 114.93 -198.09 16.49
C THR A 431 115.65 -198.74 15.32
N THR A 432 116.42 -197.99 14.53
CA THR A 432 117.05 -198.47 13.29
C THR A 432 118.05 -199.59 13.61
N ILE A 433 118.96 -199.37 14.56
CA ILE A 433 119.99 -200.35 14.97
C ILE A 433 119.37 -201.64 15.51
N LEU A 434 118.27 -201.55 16.28
CA LEU A 434 117.55 -202.74 16.76
C LEU A 434 116.83 -203.46 15.61
N SER A 435 116.27 -202.72 14.66
CA SER A 435 115.65 -203.31 13.47
C SER A 435 116.68 -204.02 12.59
N GLU A 436 117.84 -203.38 12.34
CA GLU A 436 118.93 -203.91 11.52
C GLU A 436 119.55 -205.17 12.13
N THR A 437 119.82 -205.18 13.44
CA THR A 437 120.40 -206.38 14.11
C THR A 437 119.43 -207.57 14.17
N LEU A 438 118.11 -207.33 14.29
CA LEU A 438 117.10 -208.37 14.19
C LEU A 438 116.89 -208.83 12.74
N LEU A 439 116.93 -207.91 11.77
CA LEU A 439 116.88 -208.20 10.35
C LEU A 439 118.09 -209.03 9.91
N GLU A 440 119.32 -208.65 10.25
CA GLU A 440 120.54 -209.43 9.93
C GLU A 440 120.44 -210.90 10.40
N ARG A 441 119.82 -211.16 11.55
CA ARG A 441 119.65 -212.54 12.05
C ARG A 441 118.58 -213.32 11.29
N ALA A 442 117.52 -212.66 10.85
CA ALA A 442 116.53 -213.24 9.93
C ALA A 442 117.10 -213.43 8.52
N GLU A 443 117.95 -212.51 8.06
CA GLU A 443 118.58 -212.47 6.74
C GLU A 443 119.66 -213.55 6.59
N ARG A 444 120.43 -213.83 7.65
CA ARG A 444 121.31 -215.03 7.75
C ARG A 444 120.54 -216.36 7.72
N LEU A 445 119.24 -216.36 7.98
CA LEU A 445 118.33 -217.50 7.78
C LEU A 445 117.63 -217.48 6.41
N ALA A 446 117.68 -216.36 5.68
CA ALA A 446 117.01 -216.12 4.40
C ALA A 446 118.02 -215.94 3.25
N ASN A 447 119.01 -216.83 3.18
CA ASN A 447 119.94 -216.91 2.04
C ASN A 447 119.18 -216.95 0.69
N HIS A 448 119.68 -216.19 -0.28
CA HIS A 448 119.31 -216.07 -1.72
C HIS A 448 118.26 -215.02 -2.14
N HIS A 449 118.69 -214.23 -3.14
CA HIS A 449 118.02 -213.18 -3.95
C HIS A 449 117.90 -211.80 -3.25
N GLU A 450 118.77 -210.83 -3.55
CA GLU A 450 118.86 -210.00 -4.79
C GLU A 450 117.70 -208.98 -4.88
N HIS A 451 117.96 -207.66 -4.83
CA HIS A 451 118.45 -206.81 -5.93
C HIS A 451 117.56 -206.97 -7.20
N HIS A 452 116.89 -205.94 -7.75
CA HIS A 452 117.54 -204.79 -8.41
C HIS A 452 116.54 -203.75 -8.99
N ILE A 453 116.89 -202.45 -8.87
CA ILE A 453 116.93 -201.41 -9.94
C ILE A 453 115.65 -200.83 -10.65
N HIS A 454 115.78 -199.52 -10.97
CA HIS A 454 114.99 -198.64 -11.86
C HIS A 454 113.57 -198.19 -11.40
N GLY A 455 113.09 -197.00 -11.80
CA GLY A 455 113.70 -195.97 -12.68
C GLY A 455 113.15 -194.54 -12.43
N THR A 456 113.96 -193.49 -12.60
CA THR A 456 114.00 -192.63 -13.80
C THR A 456 112.65 -191.95 -14.11
N GLY A 457 112.46 -190.66 -13.79
CA GLY A 457 112.87 -189.54 -14.64
C GLY A 457 111.66 -188.61 -14.91
N ASP A 458 111.73 -187.50 -15.66
CA ASP A 458 112.93 -186.90 -16.25
C ASP A 458 112.79 -185.36 -16.49
N LYS A 459 113.94 -184.72 -16.66
CA LYS A 459 114.26 -183.37 -17.20
C LYS A 459 113.16 -182.47 -17.83
N ALA A 460 112.93 -181.32 -17.19
CA ALA A 460 113.23 -179.95 -17.69
C ALA A 460 112.55 -179.35 -18.97
N ILE A 461 113.00 -178.12 -19.31
CA ILE A 461 112.91 -177.35 -20.59
C ILE A 461 111.79 -176.30 -20.74
N ASN A 462 112.16 -175.17 -21.38
CA ASN A 462 111.40 -173.98 -21.82
C ASN A 462 110.72 -173.10 -20.74
N HIS A 463 110.92 -171.77 -20.62
CA HIS A 463 111.55 -170.73 -21.46
C HIS A 463 110.72 -170.16 -22.63
N ASN A 464 110.67 -168.82 -22.69
CA ASN A 464 110.40 -167.92 -23.84
C ASN A 464 108.95 -167.50 -24.24
N HIS A 465 108.85 -166.25 -24.73
CA HIS A 465 107.86 -165.71 -25.71
C HIS A 465 106.36 -165.48 -25.31
N HIS A 466 105.59 -164.55 -25.91
CA HIS A 466 105.89 -163.25 -26.59
C HIS A 466 104.62 -162.36 -26.83
N HIS A 467 104.80 -161.21 -27.52
CA HIS A 467 103.86 -160.16 -28.01
C HIS A 467 103.76 -158.89 -27.14
N HIS A 468 104.12 -157.66 -27.60
CA HIS A 468 103.67 -156.83 -28.75
C HIS A 468 102.35 -156.09 -28.46
N HIS A 469 102.15 -154.80 -28.81
CA HIS A 469 102.85 -153.85 -29.70
C HIS A 469 103.72 -152.80 -28.93
N HIS A 470 104.57 -151.90 -29.47
CA HIS A 470 104.51 -150.93 -30.61
C HIS A 470 103.31 -149.94 -30.49
N THR A 471 103.30 -148.67 -30.91
CA THR A 471 104.17 -147.69 -31.63
C THR A 471 104.19 -146.35 -30.83
N SER A 472 105.17 -145.44 -30.86
CA SER A 472 105.81 -144.65 -31.93
C SER A 472 104.96 -143.54 -32.60
N LEU A 473 105.59 -142.36 -32.72
CA LEU A 473 105.29 -141.17 -33.56
C LEU A 473 104.04 -140.25 -33.32
N SER A 474 104.37 -138.97 -33.10
CA SER A 474 103.86 -137.78 -33.81
C SER A 474 102.58 -137.06 -33.33
N HIS A 475 102.45 -135.81 -33.83
CA HIS A 475 101.40 -134.81 -33.63
C HIS A 475 101.31 -134.12 -32.26
N SER A 476 101.00 -132.82 -32.11
CA SER A 476 101.44 -131.58 -32.80
C SER A 476 100.49 -130.44 -32.39
N ALA A 477 100.99 -129.20 -32.25
CA ALA A 477 100.19 -127.97 -32.31
C ALA A 477 99.10 -127.79 -31.20
N SER A 478 98.54 -126.61 -30.93
CA SER A 478 99.01 -125.24 -31.16
C SER A 478 98.33 -124.22 -30.23
N LYS A 479 98.85 -122.99 -30.27
CA LYS A 479 98.26 -121.77 -29.67
C LYS A 479 96.82 -121.47 -30.17
N ILE A 480 96.23 -120.43 -29.56
CA ILE A 480 95.06 -119.62 -29.99
C ILE A 480 93.70 -120.18 -29.55
N ARG A 481 92.93 -119.39 -28.79
CA ARG A 481 91.61 -118.80 -29.17
C ARG A 481 90.88 -118.27 -27.90
N ARG A 482 90.30 -117.07 -27.84
CA ARG A 482 90.37 -115.83 -28.67
C ARG A 482 89.59 -114.74 -27.91
N GLU A 483 90.16 -113.56 -27.68
CA GLU A 483 89.33 -112.36 -27.40
C GLU A 483 88.52 -111.99 -28.64
N ARG A 484 87.24 -111.60 -28.46
CA ARG A 484 86.58 -110.63 -29.34
C ARG A 484 85.59 -109.74 -28.59
N SER A 485 86.02 -108.52 -28.34
CA SER A 485 85.15 -107.36 -28.50
C SER A 485 84.89 -107.09 -29.99
N CYS A 486 83.97 -106.18 -30.27
CA CYS A 486 83.66 -105.55 -31.58
C CYS A 486 83.07 -106.42 -32.71
N THR A 487 81.82 -106.10 -33.05
CA THR A 487 81.27 -106.03 -34.42
C THR A 487 80.32 -104.81 -34.43
N ASP A 488 80.38 -103.82 -35.32
CA ASP A 488 81.13 -103.61 -36.57
C ASP A 488 81.27 -104.83 -37.47
N LEU A 489 80.15 -105.15 -38.14
CA LEU A 489 80.14 -105.85 -39.43
C LEU A 489 79.10 -105.19 -40.38
N PRO A 490 79.26 -105.30 -41.71
CA PRO A 490 78.65 -104.35 -42.64
C PRO A 490 77.53 -104.94 -43.54
N LEU A 491 76.85 -104.02 -44.25
CA LEU A 491 76.30 -104.23 -45.60
C LEU A 491 75.45 -105.48 -45.87
N LYS A 492 74.15 -105.41 -45.55
CA LYS A 492 73.12 -105.61 -46.61
C LYS A 492 71.72 -105.00 -46.43
N GLU A 493 71.43 -104.28 -45.35
CA GLU A 493 70.20 -103.47 -45.19
C GLU A 493 70.47 -101.95 -45.16
N SER A 494 71.35 -101.48 -46.05
CA SER A 494 71.85 -100.10 -46.03
C SER A 494 70.78 -99.04 -46.35
N SER A 495 69.86 -99.34 -47.26
CA SER A 495 68.82 -98.39 -47.71
C SER A 495 67.75 -98.14 -46.64
N THR A 496 67.26 -99.19 -45.98
CA THR A 496 66.25 -99.11 -44.91
C THR A 496 66.80 -98.37 -43.69
N LEU A 497 68.00 -98.74 -43.23
CA LEU A 497 68.61 -98.12 -42.05
C LEU A 497 68.97 -96.64 -42.27
N TYR A 498 69.53 -96.28 -43.44
CA TYR A 498 69.80 -94.88 -43.77
C TYR A 498 68.50 -94.07 -43.99
N HIS A 499 67.48 -94.67 -44.61
CA HIS A 499 66.15 -94.06 -44.71
C HIS A 499 65.54 -93.81 -43.32
N MET A 500 65.63 -94.77 -42.40
CA MET A 500 65.16 -94.64 -41.02
C MET A 500 65.95 -93.57 -40.25
N GLN A 501 67.28 -93.52 -40.36
CA GLN A 501 68.08 -92.45 -39.75
C GLN A 501 67.73 -91.05 -40.30
N ARG A 502 67.57 -90.92 -41.62
CA ARG A 502 67.12 -89.66 -42.25
C ARG A 502 65.71 -89.28 -41.79
N LYS A 503 64.79 -90.24 -41.72
CA LYS A 503 63.40 -90.05 -41.26
C LYS A 503 63.37 -89.65 -39.78
N VAL A 504 64.20 -90.24 -38.92
CA VAL A 504 64.36 -89.84 -37.52
C VAL A 504 64.94 -88.41 -37.39
N ARG A 505 65.94 -88.03 -38.21
CA ARG A 505 66.45 -86.64 -38.20
C ARG A 505 65.38 -85.64 -38.62
N VAL A 506 64.67 -85.90 -39.73
CA VAL A 506 63.56 -85.06 -40.21
C VAL A 506 62.43 -84.98 -39.18
N LEU A 507 62.08 -86.09 -38.51
CA LEU A 507 61.07 -86.08 -37.45
C LEU A 507 61.54 -85.29 -36.22
N LYS A 508 62.80 -85.39 -35.80
CA LYS A 508 63.37 -84.55 -34.73
C LYS A 508 63.32 -83.07 -35.08
N GLU A 509 63.69 -82.69 -36.30
CA GLU A 509 63.56 -81.30 -36.77
C GLU A 509 62.09 -80.84 -36.81
N GLN A 510 61.17 -81.69 -37.26
CA GLN A 510 59.74 -81.37 -37.24
C GLN A 510 59.18 -81.21 -35.82
N ILE A 511 59.66 -82.01 -34.86
CA ILE A 511 59.29 -81.88 -33.44
C ILE A 511 59.84 -80.55 -32.91
N GLN A 512 61.13 -80.25 -33.06
CA GLN A 512 61.73 -78.98 -32.63
C GLN A 512 61.04 -77.74 -33.24
N ARG A 513 60.63 -77.80 -34.52
CA ARG A 513 59.85 -76.73 -35.17
C ARG A 513 58.43 -76.61 -34.59
N ARG A 514 57.78 -77.72 -34.22
CA ARG A 514 56.48 -77.72 -33.53
C ARG A 514 56.59 -77.21 -32.09
N ASP A 515 57.63 -77.59 -31.35
CA ASP A 515 57.87 -77.13 -29.98
C ASP A 515 58.12 -75.62 -29.94
N LEU A 516 58.97 -75.10 -30.83
CA LEU A 516 59.19 -73.67 -31.00
C LEU A 516 57.89 -72.93 -31.38
N HIS A 517 57.06 -73.52 -32.25
CA HIS A 517 55.77 -72.94 -32.62
C HIS A 517 54.78 -72.93 -31.44
N LEU A 518 54.70 -74.01 -30.66
CA LEU A 518 53.89 -74.09 -29.44
C LEU A 518 54.35 -73.06 -28.40
N GLU A 519 55.66 -72.84 -28.24
CA GLU A 519 56.19 -71.86 -27.30
C GLU A 519 55.91 -70.41 -27.74
N LEU A 520 56.02 -70.14 -29.05
CA LEU A 520 55.58 -68.85 -29.62
C LEU A 520 54.06 -68.64 -29.48
N LEU A 521 53.25 -69.69 -29.59
CA LEU A 521 51.81 -69.63 -29.34
C LEU A 521 51.49 -69.39 -27.86
N ARG A 522 52.14 -70.09 -26.92
CA ARG A 522 52.02 -69.84 -25.47
C ARG A 522 52.35 -68.39 -25.14
N ARG A 523 53.47 -67.89 -25.65
CA ARG A 523 53.90 -66.49 -25.45
C ARG A 523 52.92 -65.49 -26.07
N LYS A 524 52.32 -65.80 -27.23
CA LYS A 524 51.26 -64.99 -27.84
C LYS A 524 49.97 -65.00 -27.02
N ILE A 525 49.59 -66.14 -26.44
CA ILE A 525 48.42 -66.27 -25.54
C ILE A 525 48.66 -65.45 -24.27
N ALA A 526 49.80 -65.62 -23.59
CA ALA A 526 50.15 -64.84 -22.41
C ALA A 526 50.11 -63.33 -22.69
N LEU A 527 50.69 -62.87 -23.80
CA LEU A 527 50.62 -61.46 -24.21
C LEU A 527 49.19 -60.99 -24.52
N LEU A 528 48.32 -61.83 -25.08
CA LEU A 528 46.91 -61.49 -25.32
C LEU A 528 46.13 -61.41 -24.01
N GLU A 529 46.41 -62.30 -23.04
CA GLU A 529 45.84 -62.24 -21.71
C GLU A 529 46.32 -61.01 -20.93
N ASP A 530 47.61 -60.66 -20.97
CA ASP A 530 48.14 -59.45 -20.33
C ASP A 530 47.54 -58.18 -20.94
N ASN A 531 47.37 -58.15 -22.26
CA ASN A 531 46.65 -57.06 -22.93
C ASN A 531 45.16 -57.02 -22.56
N ALA A 532 44.52 -58.16 -22.27
CA ALA A 532 43.14 -58.21 -21.78
C ALA A 532 43.04 -57.73 -20.32
N ARG A 533 43.96 -58.18 -19.45
CA ARG A 533 44.10 -57.72 -18.06
C ARG A 533 44.32 -56.20 -18.00
N GLY A 534 45.30 -55.68 -18.75
CA GLY A 534 45.58 -54.23 -18.79
C GLY A 534 44.41 -53.39 -19.30
N LYS A 535 43.67 -53.87 -20.31
CA LYS A 535 42.44 -53.22 -20.78
C LYS A 535 41.33 -53.22 -19.73
N ALA A 536 41.20 -54.29 -18.95
CA ALA A 536 40.23 -54.35 -17.85
C ALA A 536 40.59 -53.34 -16.74
N THR A 537 41.85 -53.26 -16.32
CA THR A 537 42.33 -52.29 -15.32
C THR A 537 42.07 -50.85 -15.77
N LEU A 538 42.49 -50.49 -17.00
CA LEU A 538 42.26 -49.15 -17.55
C LEU A 538 40.77 -48.80 -17.69
N GLN A 539 39.92 -49.80 -17.97
CA GLN A 539 38.47 -49.61 -17.99
C GLN A 539 37.90 -49.36 -16.59
N THR A 540 38.36 -50.08 -15.56
CA THR A 540 37.95 -49.81 -14.17
C THR A 540 38.42 -48.45 -13.67
N GLU A 541 39.66 -48.04 -13.98
CA GLU A 541 40.18 -46.71 -13.65
C GLU A 541 39.38 -45.59 -14.34
N ARG A 542 39.00 -45.79 -15.61
CA ARG A 542 38.14 -44.86 -16.37
C ARG A 542 36.75 -44.75 -15.74
N ASP A 543 36.14 -45.85 -15.34
CA ASP A 543 34.81 -45.84 -14.73
C ASP A 543 34.83 -45.22 -13.32
N GLU A 544 35.87 -45.48 -12.53
CA GLU A 544 36.11 -44.78 -11.27
C GLU A 544 36.31 -43.27 -11.47
N ALA A 545 37.11 -42.85 -12.44
CA ALA A 545 37.34 -41.44 -12.76
C ALA A 545 36.04 -40.76 -13.20
N MET A 546 35.23 -41.40 -14.05
CA MET A 546 33.89 -40.92 -14.42
C MET A 546 32.94 -40.85 -13.22
N HIS A 547 32.99 -41.81 -12.28
CA HIS A 547 32.16 -41.78 -11.08
C HIS A 547 32.56 -40.61 -10.15
N LYS A 548 33.87 -40.43 -9.92
CA LYS A 548 34.43 -39.29 -9.15
C LYS A 548 34.06 -37.96 -9.80
N ALA A 549 34.20 -37.82 -11.12
CA ALA A 549 33.78 -36.63 -11.87
C ALA A 549 32.28 -36.35 -11.75
N ARG A 550 31.42 -37.37 -11.90
CA ARG A 550 29.96 -37.23 -11.73
C ARG A 550 29.57 -36.85 -10.30
N LYS A 551 30.26 -37.36 -9.28
CA LYS A 551 30.06 -36.98 -7.88
C LYS A 551 30.44 -35.51 -7.64
N ASN A 552 31.56 -35.07 -8.21
CA ASN A 552 32.04 -33.69 -8.09
C ASN A 552 31.14 -32.70 -8.84
N SER A 553 30.65 -33.05 -10.04
CA SER A 553 29.64 -32.26 -10.77
C SER A 553 28.41 -32.03 -9.91
N LYS A 554 27.80 -33.09 -9.38
CA LYS A 554 26.63 -33.00 -8.49
C LYS A 554 26.88 -32.20 -7.23
N GLN A 555 28.12 -32.14 -6.73
CA GLN A 555 28.46 -31.29 -5.60
C GLN A 555 28.65 -29.82 -6.01
N ALA A 556 29.25 -29.54 -7.16
CA ALA A 556 29.36 -28.20 -7.73
C ALA A 556 27.98 -27.60 -8.08
N GLU A 557 27.08 -28.42 -8.64
CA GLU A 557 25.67 -28.09 -8.89
C GLU A 557 24.98 -27.65 -7.58
N ARG A 558 25.09 -28.45 -6.51
CA ARG A 558 24.54 -28.11 -5.18
C ARG A 558 25.11 -26.80 -4.61
N THR A 559 26.42 -26.60 -4.65
CA THR A 559 27.04 -25.36 -4.12
C THR A 559 26.69 -24.15 -4.98
N THR A 560 26.47 -24.33 -6.28
CA THR A 560 26.00 -23.26 -7.19
C THR A 560 24.56 -22.88 -6.88
N GLN A 561 23.69 -23.87 -6.63
CA GLN A 561 22.31 -23.66 -6.22
C GLN A 561 22.23 -22.94 -4.86
N GLN A 562 22.99 -23.39 -3.87
CA GLN A 562 23.10 -22.72 -2.55
C GLN A 562 23.61 -21.27 -2.69
N LEU A 563 24.59 -21.02 -3.56
CA LEU A 563 25.07 -19.66 -3.84
C LEU A 563 24.01 -18.80 -4.53
N ALA A 564 23.14 -19.37 -5.36
CA ALA A 564 22.01 -18.66 -5.97
C ALA A 564 20.93 -18.32 -4.93
N GLU A 565 20.60 -19.26 -4.04
CA GLU A 565 19.65 -19.08 -2.94
C GLU A 565 20.12 -17.98 -1.96
N VAL A 566 21.40 -18.01 -1.54
CA VAL A 566 21.98 -16.96 -0.68
C VAL A 566 22.04 -15.60 -1.39
N LYS A 567 22.27 -15.56 -2.71
CA LYS A 567 22.20 -14.31 -3.50
C LYS A 567 20.76 -13.76 -3.59
N ALA A 568 19.76 -14.63 -3.71
CA ALA A 568 18.35 -14.22 -3.70
C ALA A 568 17.94 -13.67 -2.32
N GLN A 569 18.32 -14.35 -1.23
CA GLN A 569 18.13 -13.85 0.14
C GLN A 569 18.83 -12.50 0.38
N LEU A 570 20.04 -12.30 -0.14
CA LEU A 570 20.75 -11.03 -0.07
C LEU A 570 20.08 -9.92 -0.89
N ALA A 571 19.43 -10.24 -2.01
CA ALA A 571 18.66 -9.27 -2.79
C ALA A 571 17.37 -8.87 -2.05
N GLU A 572 16.67 -9.85 -1.47
CA GLU A 572 15.46 -9.65 -0.65
C GLU A 572 15.75 -8.76 0.57
N VAL A 573 16.78 -9.07 1.36
CA VAL A 573 17.16 -8.24 2.53
C VAL A 573 17.59 -6.82 2.12
N LYS A 574 18.16 -6.63 0.92
CA LYS A 574 18.44 -5.29 0.39
C LYS A 574 17.17 -4.55 -0.01
N HIS A 575 16.18 -5.23 -0.58
CA HIS A 575 14.88 -4.65 -0.91
C HIS A 575 14.13 -4.20 0.36
N GLN A 576 14.04 -5.06 1.36
CA GLN A 576 13.47 -4.75 2.67
C GLN A 576 14.19 -3.57 3.36
N LEU A 577 15.52 -3.45 3.20
CA LEU A 577 16.28 -2.30 3.69
C LEU A 577 15.95 -1.00 2.94
N THR A 578 15.69 -1.05 1.62
CA THR A 578 15.21 0.12 0.88
C THR A 578 13.80 0.53 1.30
N GLU A 579 12.85 -0.41 1.42
CA GLU A 579 11.50 -0.14 1.93
C GLU A 579 11.54 0.47 3.34
N ALA A 580 12.34 -0.09 4.24
CA ALA A 580 12.53 0.45 5.60
C ALA A 580 13.07 1.89 5.59
N SER A 581 13.88 2.26 4.59
CA SER A 581 14.36 3.64 4.43
C SER A 581 13.26 4.58 3.90
N GLU A 582 12.39 4.11 3.01
CA GLU A 582 11.23 4.87 2.50
C GLU A 582 10.14 5.05 3.58
N TYR A 583 9.85 4.02 4.37
CA TYR A 583 8.99 4.14 5.55
C TYR A 583 9.56 5.16 6.55
N LYS A 584 10.88 5.18 6.77
CA LYS A 584 11.53 6.19 7.62
C LYS A 584 11.42 7.61 7.05
N ILE A 585 11.59 7.79 5.74
CA ILE A 585 11.43 9.10 5.07
C ILE A 585 9.99 9.61 5.24
N THR A 586 9.00 8.79 4.85
CA THR A 586 7.59 9.21 4.93
C THR A 586 7.09 9.34 6.38
N ALA A 587 7.71 8.69 7.37
CA ALA A 587 7.46 8.94 8.78
C ALA A 587 8.00 10.31 9.23
N LEU A 588 9.21 10.69 8.80
CA LEU A 588 9.80 12.01 9.09
C LEU A 588 9.04 13.15 8.40
N GLU A 589 8.50 12.92 7.20
CA GLU A 589 7.64 13.89 6.51
C GLU A 589 6.30 14.08 7.22
N ARG A 590 5.67 12.99 7.70
CA ARG A 590 4.48 13.08 8.55
C ARG A 590 4.75 13.80 9.86
N ALA A 591 5.89 13.53 10.51
CA ALA A 591 6.29 14.22 11.74
C ALA A 591 6.44 15.74 11.51
N ARG A 592 7.22 16.17 10.50
CA ARG A 592 7.31 17.58 10.09
C ARG A 592 5.95 18.20 9.81
N LYS A 593 5.02 17.43 9.23
CA LYS A 593 3.67 17.94 8.96
C LYS A 593 2.81 18.09 10.21
N CYS A 594 3.00 17.24 11.22
CA CYS A 594 2.44 17.45 12.55
C CYS A 594 3.02 18.72 13.19
N ASP A 595 4.33 18.92 13.13
CA ASP A 595 5.00 20.12 13.67
C ASP A 595 4.47 21.41 13.01
N GLU A 596 4.34 21.43 11.68
CA GLU A 596 3.73 22.54 10.92
C GLU A 596 2.29 22.83 11.37
N LEU A 597 1.48 21.79 11.58
CA LEU A 597 0.08 21.95 11.96
C LEU A 597 -0.05 22.38 13.42
N GLN A 598 0.82 21.90 14.30
CA GLN A 598 0.86 22.27 15.70
C GLN A 598 1.30 23.73 15.89
N ALA A 599 2.30 24.20 15.14
CA ALA A 599 2.68 25.61 15.11
C ALA A 599 1.50 26.50 14.68
N ARG A 600 0.80 26.14 13.59
CA ARG A 600 -0.40 26.86 13.12
C ARG A 600 -1.55 26.84 14.13
N LEU A 601 -1.69 25.79 14.93
CA LEU A 601 -2.67 25.75 16.02
C LEU A 601 -2.31 26.76 17.11
N CYS A 602 -1.05 26.83 17.55
CA CYS A 602 -0.58 27.85 18.48
C CYS A 602 -0.81 29.28 17.97
N ASP A 603 -0.53 29.54 16.69
CA ASP A 603 -0.79 30.85 16.05
C ASP A 603 -2.29 31.20 16.10
N LEU A 604 -3.17 30.25 15.82
CA LEU A 604 -4.63 30.43 15.85
C LEU A 604 -5.18 30.55 17.28
N GLU A 605 -4.57 29.88 18.26
CA GLU A 605 -4.93 29.97 19.68
C GLU A 605 -4.54 31.33 20.28
N THR A 606 -3.34 31.82 20.00
CA THR A 606 -2.92 33.17 20.44
C THR A 606 -3.75 34.29 19.79
N GLU A 607 -4.08 34.17 18.50
CA GLU A 607 -4.99 35.10 17.82
C GLU A 607 -6.42 35.04 18.37
N ARG A 608 -6.92 33.84 18.69
CA ARG A 608 -8.20 33.64 19.40
C ARG A 608 -8.19 34.35 20.76
N GLU A 609 -7.15 34.18 21.56
CA GLU A 609 -7.03 34.82 22.88
C GLU A 609 -6.98 36.35 22.75
N ARG A 610 -6.23 36.87 21.78
CA ARG A 610 -6.17 38.30 21.45
C ARG A 610 -7.56 38.86 21.09
N LEU A 611 -8.32 38.16 20.26
CA LEU A 611 -9.68 38.54 19.86
C LEU A 611 -10.68 38.43 21.02
N VAL A 612 -10.56 37.41 21.89
CA VAL A 612 -11.38 37.28 23.11
C VAL A 612 -11.08 38.44 24.09
N GLY A 613 -9.83 38.83 24.25
CA GLY A 613 -9.42 40.00 25.04
C GLY A 613 -10.01 41.32 24.49
N GLN A 614 -9.99 41.51 23.17
CA GLN A 614 -10.64 42.67 22.53
C GLN A 614 -12.17 42.64 22.69
N LEU A 615 -12.81 41.48 22.58
CA LEU A 615 -14.24 41.34 22.85
C LEU A 615 -14.59 41.64 24.32
N ALA A 616 -13.73 41.25 25.26
CA ALA A 616 -13.89 41.55 26.69
C ALA A 616 -13.76 43.06 26.98
N SER A 617 -12.77 43.74 26.39
CA SER A 617 -12.61 45.20 26.57
C SER A 617 -13.74 46.00 25.92
N TYR A 618 -14.23 45.58 24.74
CA TYR A 618 -15.42 46.17 24.14
C TYR A 618 -16.68 45.94 24.97
N LYS A 619 -16.89 44.74 25.53
CA LYS A 619 -18.00 44.45 26.46
C LYS A 619 -17.92 45.31 27.74
N SER A 620 -16.73 45.50 28.29
CA SER A 620 -16.52 46.37 29.47
C SER A 620 -16.85 47.83 29.14
N ARG A 621 -16.32 48.36 28.03
CA ARG A 621 -16.59 49.72 27.55
C ARG A 621 -18.08 49.96 27.27
N ALA A 622 -18.78 48.95 26.73
CA ALA A 622 -20.22 49.03 26.48
C ALA A 622 -21.03 49.07 27.78
N ARG A 623 -20.68 48.27 28.80
CA ARG A 623 -21.32 48.34 30.13
C ARG A 623 -21.15 49.71 30.77
N SER A 624 -19.92 50.22 30.81
CA SER A 624 -19.62 51.55 31.35
C SER A 624 -20.36 52.68 30.62
N ALA A 625 -20.55 52.57 29.30
CA ALA A 625 -21.37 53.51 28.53
C ALA A 625 -22.88 53.42 28.86
N VAL A 626 -23.39 52.23 29.18
CA VAL A 626 -24.78 52.04 29.64
C VAL A 626 -24.96 52.55 31.07
N GLU A 627 -24.04 52.24 31.98
CA GLU A 627 -24.01 52.68 33.37
C GLU A 627 -23.97 54.22 33.45
N THR A 628 -23.02 54.88 32.78
CA THR A 628 -22.93 56.35 32.77
C THR A 628 -24.12 57.04 32.08
N SER A 629 -24.79 56.36 31.14
CA SER A 629 -26.05 56.83 30.54
C SER A 629 -27.24 56.67 31.50
N HIS A 630 -27.28 55.59 32.28
CA HIS A 630 -28.27 55.37 33.34
C HIS A 630 -28.09 56.39 34.47
N ASP A 631 -26.88 56.58 35.00
CA ASP A 631 -26.55 57.60 36.01
C ASP A 631 -26.94 59.01 35.56
N ARG A 632 -26.85 59.28 34.25
CA ARG A 632 -27.30 60.55 33.67
C ARG A 632 -28.83 60.66 33.70
N ARG A 633 -29.54 59.65 33.20
CA ARG A 633 -31.02 59.61 33.27
C ARG A 633 -31.53 59.75 34.70
N VAL A 634 -30.95 59.03 35.65
CA VAL A 634 -31.32 59.12 37.07
C VAL A 634 -31.12 60.54 37.61
N ARG A 635 -29.99 61.20 37.31
CA ARG A 635 -29.78 62.62 37.70
C ARG A 635 -30.77 63.57 37.03
N ASP A 636 -31.02 63.39 35.74
CA ASP A 636 -31.96 64.22 34.97
C ASP A 636 -33.42 64.01 35.46
N GLU A 637 -33.78 62.80 35.90
CA GLU A 637 -35.07 62.47 36.53
C GLU A 637 -35.23 63.07 37.92
N HIS A 638 -34.18 63.08 38.75
CA HIS A 638 -34.19 63.78 40.04
C HIS A 638 -34.34 65.30 39.83
N ALA A 639 -33.61 65.88 38.88
CA ALA A 639 -33.73 67.29 38.53
C ALA A 639 -35.13 67.65 38.01
N MET A 640 -35.71 66.84 37.11
CA MET A 640 -37.09 67.01 36.66
C MET A 640 -38.11 66.89 37.80
N SER A 641 -37.89 66.00 38.76
CA SER A 641 -38.81 65.80 39.89
C SER A 641 -38.77 66.99 40.85
N HIS A 642 -37.57 67.48 41.19
CA HIS A 642 -37.41 68.70 41.96
C HIS A 642 -38.03 69.92 41.26
N LEU A 643 -37.85 70.07 39.94
CA LEU A 643 -38.49 71.14 39.17
C LEU A 643 -40.04 71.03 39.14
N ARG A 644 -40.60 69.82 39.21
CA ARG A 644 -42.06 69.60 39.34
C ARG A 644 -42.56 69.97 40.73
N GLU A 645 -41.80 69.65 41.78
CA GLU A 645 -42.08 70.06 43.17
C GLU A 645 -42.06 71.58 43.31
N GLU A 646 -40.99 72.24 42.82
CA GLU A 646 -40.85 73.69 42.79
C GLU A 646 -41.99 74.36 42.00
N LEU A 647 -42.32 73.87 40.81
CA LEU A 647 -43.47 74.36 40.03
C LEU A 647 -44.79 74.18 40.79
N SER A 648 -44.96 73.09 41.54
CA SER A 648 -46.16 72.84 42.34
C SER A 648 -46.23 73.77 43.56
N ARG A 649 -45.09 74.06 44.21
CA ARG A 649 -44.97 75.05 45.27
C ARG A 649 -45.29 76.46 44.79
N VAL A 650 -44.77 76.85 43.62
CA VAL A 650 -45.07 78.14 42.98
C VAL A 650 -46.55 78.23 42.58
N LYS A 651 -47.17 77.17 42.06
CA LYS A 651 -48.62 77.11 41.80
C LYS A 651 -49.44 77.30 43.08
N LEU A 652 -49.03 76.69 44.19
CA LEU A 652 -49.71 76.83 45.49
C LEU A 652 -49.58 78.27 46.04
N GLN A 653 -48.40 78.88 45.93
CA GLN A 653 -48.16 80.28 46.29
C GLN A 653 -48.94 81.26 45.40
N LEU A 654 -49.07 80.96 44.10
CA LEU A 654 -49.92 81.72 43.17
C LEU A 654 -51.42 81.58 43.52
N ALA A 655 -51.85 80.40 43.98
CA ALA A 655 -53.22 80.19 44.44
C ALA A 655 -53.52 80.96 45.74
N ASP A 656 -52.62 80.95 46.74
CA ASP A 656 -52.75 81.77 47.97
C ASP A 656 -52.81 83.26 47.64
N THR A 657 -51.85 83.77 46.85
CA THR A 657 -51.80 85.20 46.51
C THR A 657 -53.02 85.63 45.69
N ASN A 658 -53.53 84.80 44.79
CA ASN A 658 -54.77 85.07 44.05
C ASN A 658 -56.03 84.99 44.95
N HIS A 659 -56.06 84.08 45.92
CA HIS A 659 -57.14 84.02 46.92
C HIS A 659 -57.14 85.27 47.81
N ARG A 660 -55.96 85.72 48.28
CA ARG A 660 -55.81 86.96 49.05
C ARG A 660 -56.13 88.21 48.23
N LEU A 661 -55.79 88.24 46.94
CA LEU A 661 -56.21 89.29 46.01
C LEU A 661 -57.74 89.30 45.85
N SER A 662 -58.38 88.13 45.75
CA SER A 662 -59.84 88.00 45.71
C SER A 662 -60.49 88.51 47.00
N GLN A 663 -59.94 88.17 48.18
CA GLN A 663 -60.38 88.72 49.47
C GLN A 663 -60.25 90.25 49.51
N LEU A 664 -59.14 90.81 49.00
CA LEU A 664 -58.94 92.26 48.91
C LEU A 664 -59.91 92.93 47.93
N GLN A 665 -60.31 92.29 46.83
CA GLN A 665 -61.36 92.79 45.92
C GLN A 665 -62.75 92.76 46.56
N VAL A 666 -63.07 91.72 47.35
CA VAL A 666 -64.31 91.66 48.14
C VAL A 666 -64.29 92.76 49.22
N PHE A 667 -63.17 92.96 49.92
CA PHE A 667 -63.02 94.05 50.89
C PHE A 667 -63.16 95.43 50.22
N ARG A 668 -62.49 95.67 49.09
CA ARG A 668 -62.59 96.89 48.25
C ARG A 668 -64.05 97.19 47.91
N THR A 669 -64.79 96.20 47.40
CA THR A 669 -66.19 96.39 47.00
C THR A 669 -67.13 96.56 48.20
N SER A 670 -66.86 95.93 49.34
CA SER A 670 -67.57 96.18 50.60
C SER A 670 -67.33 97.60 51.13
N VAL A 671 -66.08 98.09 51.10
CA VAL A 671 -65.72 99.46 51.48
C VAL A 671 -66.35 100.48 50.53
N ALA A 672 -66.26 100.26 49.22
CA ALA A 672 -66.85 101.14 48.21
C ALA A 672 -68.38 101.28 48.39
N LYS A 673 -69.07 100.17 48.70
CA LYS A 673 -70.49 100.18 49.09
C LYS A 673 -70.75 100.97 50.37
N LEU A 674 -69.95 100.77 51.42
CA LEU A 674 -70.08 101.52 52.69
C LEU A 674 -69.94 103.04 52.48
N LEU A 675 -68.97 103.45 51.64
CA LEU A 675 -68.71 104.85 51.29
C LEU A 675 -69.66 105.40 50.22
N HIS A 676 -70.62 104.60 49.73
CA HIS A 676 -71.57 104.97 48.68
C HIS A 676 -70.89 105.46 47.39
N VAL A 677 -69.81 104.80 46.95
CA VAL A 677 -69.08 105.13 45.72
C VAL A 677 -68.96 103.90 44.83
N SER A 678 -69.39 104.02 43.58
CA SER A 678 -69.14 103.06 42.50
C SER A 678 -67.97 103.52 41.62
N ASP A 679 -67.26 102.57 41.02
CA ASP A 679 -66.31 102.77 39.90
C ASP A 679 -65.29 103.90 40.05
N CYS A 680 -64.73 104.02 41.26
CA CYS A 680 -63.65 104.93 41.62
C CYS A 680 -62.30 104.22 41.74
N ALA A 681 -61.21 104.98 41.66
CA ALA A 681 -59.86 104.46 41.80
C ALA A 681 -59.54 104.12 43.27
N ASP A 682 -58.63 103.17 43.50
CA ASP A 682 -58.30 102.72 44.86
C ASP A 682 -57.72 103.83 45.73
N SER A 683 -57.01 104.78 45.13
CA SER A 683 -56.56 106.02 45.77
C SER A 683 -57.73 106.88 46.29
N GLU A 684 -58.84 106.97 45.55
CA GLU A 684 -60.02 107.76 45.93
C GLU A 684 -60.85 107.06 47.01
N ILE A 685 -60.97 105.72 46.91
CA ILE A 685 -61.58 104.88 47.95
C ILE A 685 -60.80 105.03 49.26
N LEU A 686 -59.47 104.92 49.20
CA LEU A 686 -58.59 105.10 50.34
C LEU A 686 -58.69 106.52 50.90
N GLN A 687 -58.64 107.57 50.07
CA GLN A 687 -58.73 108.96 50.51
C GLN A 687 -60.08 109.29 51.18
N LYS A 688 -61.20 108.77 50.65
CA LYS A 688 -62.52 108.90 51.30
C LYS A 688 -62.60 108.12 52.61
N LEU A 689 -62.10 106.88 52.66
CA LEU A 689 -62.03 106.12 53.92
C LEU A 689 -61.14 106.84 54.94
N GLN A 690 -60.04 107.45 54.49
CA GLN A 690 -59.11 108.19 55.33
C GLN A 690 -59.73 109.50 55.85
N SER A 691 -60.64 110.15 55.11
CA SER A 691 -61.50 111.22 55.64
C SER A 691 -62.40 110.68 56.75
N VAL A 692 -63.23 109.67 56.45
CA VAL A 692 -64.19 109.10 57.43
C VAL A 692 -63.48 108.59 58.69
N CYS A 693 -62.31 107.96 58.56
CA CYS A 693 -61.48 107.54 59.69
C CYS A 693 -60.77 108.70 60.42
N SER A 694 -60.59 109.87 59.78
CA SER A 694 -60.13 111.09 60.45
C SER A 694 -61.27 111.78 61.20
N ASP A 695 -62.45 111.87 60.58
CA ASP A 695 -63.67 112.42 61.17
C ASP A 695 -64.10 111.61 62.41
N HIS A 696 -64.18 110.28 62.27
CA HIS A 696 -64.38 109.36 63.40
C HIS A 696 -63.17 109.34 64.34
N GLY A 697 -61.97 109.61 63.82
CA GLY A 697 -60.74 109.81 64.57
C GLY A 697 -60.79 111.01 65.51
N HIS A 698 -61.54 112.07 65.19
CA HIS A 698 -61.79 113.20 66.10
C HIS A 698 -62.68 112.82 67.29
N HIS A 699 -63.56 111.82 67.17
CA HIS A 699 -64.28 111.26 68.30
C HIS A 699 -63.46 110.22 69.07
N HIS A 700 -62.64 109.40 68.40
CA HIS A 700 -61.92 108.31 69.08
C HIS A 700 -60.56 108.72 69.69
N ARG A 701 -59.92 109.80 69.22
CA ARG A 701 -58.58 110.24 69.67
C ARG A 701 -58.48 110.54 71.18
N HIS A 702 -59.57 110.94 71.82
CA HIS A 702 -59.57 111.20 73.27
C HIS A 702 -59.38 109.96 74.14
N HIS A 703 -59.49 108.73 73.59
CA HIS A 703 -59.50 107.50 74.39
C HIS A 703 -58.36 106.49 74.13
N ARG A 704 -57.35 106.82 73.31
CA ARG A 704 -56.24 105.88 73.05
C ARG A 704 -54.86 106.51 72.82
N HIS A 705 -54.50 107.50 73.64
CA HIS A 705 -53.11 107.63 74.06
C HIS A 705 -52.75 106.48 75.00
N HIS A 706 -51.49 106.03 74.99
CA HIS A 706 -50.99 104.77 75.59
C HIS A 706 -51.50 103.51 74.84
N SER A 707 -50.67 102.60 74.29
CA SER A 707 -49.26 102.27 74.57
C SER A 707 -48.55 101.65 73.35
N ALA A 708 -47.20 101.74 73.31
CA ALA A 708 -46.23 101.05 72.42
C ALA A 708 -46.43 101.22 70.89
N SER A 709 -45.48 101.68 70.06
CA SER A 709 -44.00 101.73 70.06
C SER A 709 -43.29 100.40 69.76
N ASN A 710 -42.39 100.46 68.76
CA ASN A 710 -41.36 99.50 68.34
C ASN A 710 -41.77 98.25 67.52
N LEU A 711 -41.41 98.27 66.24
CA LEU A 711 -40.62 97.27 65.47
C LEU A 711 -40.87 97.51 63.96
N SER A 712 -40.23 98.51 63.35
CA SER A 712 -38.86 98.45 62.80
C SER A 712 -38.72 97.56 61.56
N ASN A 713 -38.36 98.20 60.44
CA ASN A 713 -38.06 97.65 59.12
C ASN A 713 -37.29 96.32 59.10
N ARG A 714 -37.65 95.45 58.16
CA ARG A 714 -36.66 94.67 57.39
C ARG A 714 -36.78 95.03 55.92
N ARG A 715 -35.65 95.37 55.29
CA ARG A 715 -35.53 95.64 53.86
C ARG A 715 -35.37 94.33 53.09
N TYR A 716 -35.63 94.38 51.79
CA TYR A 716 -35.02 93.46 50.83
C TYR A 716 -33.49 93.65 50.83
N ASP A 717 -32.76 92.58 50.57
CA ASP A 717 -31.38 92.62 50.11
C ASP A 717 -31.15 91.46 49.12
N SER A 718 -30.11 91.53 48.30
CA SER A 718 -30.00 90.80 47.02
C SER A 718 -28.62 90.18 46.78
N SER A 719 -28.58 89.22 45.83
CA SER A 719 -27.37 88.73 45.14
C SER A 719 -26.58 87.63 45.92
N PRO A 720 -25.58 86.92 45.31
CA PRO A 720 -25.57 85.45 45.37
C PRO A 720 -24.19 84.85 45.75
N PRO A 721 -24.00 83.52 45.60
CA PRO A 721 -22.68 82.91 45.44
C PRO A 721 -22.46 82.32 44.03
N SER A 722 -21.33 82.67 43.42
CA SER A 722 -20.78 82.01 42.23
C SER A 722 -20.16 80.66 42.58
N GLY A 723 -19.97 79.75 41.62
CA GLY A 723 -19.47 78.39 41.91
C GLY A 723 -18.93 77.57 40.74
N GLU A 724 -18.29 78.19 39.73
CA GLU A 724 -17.54 77.42 38.73
C GLU A 724 -16.20 76.91 39.31
N ALA A 725 -15.89 75.64 39.05
CA ALA A 725 -14.59 75.05 39.37
C ALA A 725 -14.13 74.12 38.22
N HIS A 726 -13.59 74.71 37.15
CA HIS A 726 -13.03 73.97 36.03
C HIS A 726 -11.51 73.84 36.17
N VAL A 727 -11.01 72.64 36.48
CA VAL A 727 -9.57 72.34 36.56
C VAL A 727 -9.25 71.12 35.70
N ARG A 728 -8.21 71.25 34.86
CA ARG A 728 -7.65 70.22 33.98
C ARG A 728 -6.11 70.13 34.20
N PRO A 729 -5.40 69.14 33.64
CA PRO A 729 -4.72 68.16 34.49
C PRO A 729 -3.20 68.38 34.64
N ARG A 730 -2.63 67.70 35.64
CA ARG A 730 -1.24 67.23 35.66
C ARG A 730 -1.22 65.74 35.99
N GLY A 731 -0.39 64.98 35.28
CA GLY A 731 -0.01 63.61 35.67
C GLY A 731 1.46 63.54 36.08
N PRO A 732 1.90 62.46 36.75
CA PRO A 732 3.32 62.10 36.87
C PRO A 732 3.78 61.21 35.70
N ARG A 733 5.10 60.96 35.65
CA ARG A 733 5.75 59.93 34.81
C ARG A 733 5.90 58.62 35.61
N GLU A 734 6.66 57.68 35.03
CA GLU A 734 7.17 56.40 35.58
C GLU A 734 6.24 55.20 35.35
N THR A 735 6.69 54.04 34.87
CA THR A 735 8.00 53.65 34.28
C THR A 735 7.80 52.45 33.34
N GLU A 736 8.73 52.21 32.40
CA GLU A 736 8.79 50.92 31.69
C GLU A 736 9.21 49.78 32.64
N PRO A 737 8.91 48.52 32.28
CA PRO A 737 10.01 47.71 31.77
C PRO A 737 9.73 47.05 30.40
N THR A 738 10.79 46.88 29.62
CA THR A 738 10.79 46.17 28.34
C THR A 738 10.79 44.65 28.52
N PRO A 739 10.25 43.88 27.55
CA PRO A 739 10.26 42.42 27.61
C PRO A 739 11.65 41.83 27.33
N ARG A 740 11.94 40.68 27.95
CA ARG A 740 13.00 39.76 27.50
C ARG A 740 12.42 38.38 27.24
N SER A 741 12.91 37.78 26.17
CA SER A 741 12.60 36.44 25.69
C SER A 741 12.90 35.33 26.71
N GLN A 742 11.98 34.38 26.82
CA GLN A 742 12.25 33.00 26.45
C GLN A 742 11.24 32.58 25.38
#